data_AF-A0A7J8F1U0-F1
#
_entry.id   AF-A0A7J8F1U0-F1
#
_cell.length_a   1.000
_cell.length_b   1.000
_cell.length_c   1.000
_cell.angle_alpha   90.00
_cell.angle_beta   90.00
_cell.angle_gamma   90.00
#
_symmetry.space_group_name_H-M   'P 1'
#
loop_
_entity.id
_entity.type
_entity.pdbx_description
1 polymer ?
#
loop_
_entity_poly.entity_id
_entity_poly.type
_entity_poly.pdbx_seq_one_letter_code
_entity_poly.pdbx_strand_id
1 'polypeptide(L)'
;MSRVASVSQNSIVSAAGNIARTIDRSVFKPIVQIAVIENSESLDCQLLAVTHVGIRLYFSTCPFRQPLARPNTLTLVHVRLPPGFSASSTVEKPSKVHKALYSKGILLMAASENEDNDILWCVNHDTFPFQKPMMETQMMTRVDGHSWALSAIDELKVDKIITPLNKDHIPITDSPVVVQQHMLPPKKFVLLSAQGSLMFHKLRPVDQLRHLLVSNVGGDGEEIERFFKLHQEDQACATCLILACSTAACDREVSAWATRAFFRYGGEAQMRFPAALPAPSNVGPILGSPVYASSPLPSGSPYPNPSFLGTPSQGIHPVMSTPVCALGNPIQATSMSCMAGPEIVYSGKHNGICIYFSRIMGNIWDASLVVERVFKSGNREITAIESSVPSQLLESVLQELKGLQEFLDRNSQFAGGPLGNPNTTAKVQQRLIGFMHPENGNTQQMQQELQRKFHEAQLSEKISLQAIQQLVRKSYQALALWKLLCEHQFTVIVGELQKEFQEQLKITTFKDLVIRDKELTGALIASLINCYIRDNAAVDGISLHLQDICPLLYSTDDAVCSKANELLQRSRQVQSKSEKERMLRESLKEYQKISNQVDLSNVCAQYRQVRFYEGVVELSLTAAEKKDPQGLGLHFYKHGEPEEDMVGLQAFQERLNSYKCITDTLQELVNQSKAAPQSPSVPKKPGPPVLSSDPNMLSNEEAGHHFEQMLKLSQRSKDELFSIALYNWLIQADLADKLLQIASPFLEPHLVRMAKVDQNKVRYMDLLWRYYEKNRSFSNAARVLSKLADMHSTEISLQQRLEYIARAILSAKSSTAISSIAADGEFLHELEEKMEVARIQLQVQETLQRQYSHHSSVQDAISQLDSELMDITKLYGEFADPFKLAECKLAIIHCAGYSDPILVQTLWQDIIEKELNESVTLSSSDRMHALSLKIVLLGKIYAGTPRFFPLDFIVQFLEQQVCTLNWDVGFVIQTMNEIGVPLPRLLEVYDHLFKSRDPFWNRMKKPLHLLDCIHVLLTKYVENPSQVLNCERRRFTNLCLDAICGYLVELQSMSSSIAVQAITGNFKSLQAKLERLH
;
A
#
# COMPACT_ATOMS: atom_id res chain seq x y z
N MET A 1 -19.36 -68.30 0.64
CA MET A 1 -18.34 -67.80 1.58
C MET A 1 -17.18 -68.80 1.61
N SER A 2 -15.96 -68.41 1.24
CA SER A 2 -14.78 -69.28 1.40
C SER A 2 -14.28 -69.21 2.84
N ARG A 3 -14.09 -70.38 3.48
CA ARG A 3 -13.47 -70.48 4.82
C ARG A 3 -12.08 -69.84 4.78
N VAL A 4 -11.88 -68.76 5.53
CA VAL A 4 -10.60 -68.02 5.57
C VAL A 4 -9.59 -68.72 6.46
N ALA A 5 -9.98 -69.02 7.71
CA ALA A 5 -9.16 -69.73 8.69
C ALA A 5 -10.07 -70.47 9.69
N SER A 6 -9.51 -71.41 10.44
CA SER A 6 -10.20 -72.07 11.55
C SER A 6 -9.19 -72.57 12.57
N VAL A 7 -9.51 -72.43 13.84
CA VAL A 7 -8.65 -72.88 14.93
C VAL A 7 -9.45 -73.81 15.84
N SER A 8 -8.88 -74.97 16.18
CA SER A 8 -9.51 -75.91 17.10
C SER A 8 -9.36 -75.44 18.55
N GLN A 9 -10.28 -75.83 19.42
CA GLN A 9 -10.20 -75.51 20.85
C GLN A 9 -8.89 -76.01 21.50
N ASN A 10 -8.38 -77.17 21.10
CA ASN A 10 -7.09 -77.69 21.60
C ASN A 10 -5.91 -76.81 21.15
N SER A 11 -5.95 -76.29 19.93
CA SER A 11 -4.95 -75.33 19.42
C SER A 11 -4.99 -74.02 20.20
N ILE A 12 -6.19 -73.52 20.54
CA ILE A 12 -6.37 -72.32 21.38
C ILE A 12 -5.80 -72.54 22.77
N VAL A 13 -6.14 -73.66 23.43
CA VAL A 13 -5.64 -74.00 24.78
C VAL A 13 -4.11 -74.14 24.79
N SER A 14 -3.54 -74.76 23.76
CA SER A 14 -2.08 -74.88 23.59
C SER A 14 -1.42 -73.51 23.44
N ALA A 15 -1.93 -72.66 22.55
CA ALA A 15 -1.43 -71.31 22.33
C ALA A 15 -1.57 -70.44 23.59
N ALA A 16 -2.72 -70.49 24.27
CA ALA A 16 -2.97 -69.74 25.50
C ALA A 16 -2.04 -70.21 26.64
N GLY A 17 -1.82 -71.52 26.79
CA GLY A 17 -0.89 -72.07 27.78
C GLY A 17 0.58 -71.73 27.49
N ASN A 18 0.95 -71.46 26.24
CA ASN A 18 2.29 -70.97 25.91
C ASN A 18 2.49 -69.49 26.30
N ILE A 19 1.43 -68.68 26.20
CA ILE A 19 1.41 -67.26 26.59
C ILE A 19 1.33 -67.13 28.13
N ALA A 20 0.41 -67.84 28.78
CA ALA A 20 0.16 -67.83 30.21
C ALA A 20 0.63 -69.14 30.86
N ARG A 21 1.95 -69.36 30.90
CA ARG A 21 2.60 -70.64 31.29
C ARG A 21 2.29 -71.11 32.72
N THR A 22 1.95 -70.18 33.62
CA THR A 22 1.72 -70.44 35.05
C THR A 22 0.25 -70.76 35.38
N ILE A 23 -0.64 -70.72 34.39
CA ILE A 23 -2.08 -70.91 34.58
C ILE A 23 -2.50 -72.29 34.10
N ASP A 24 -3.39 -72.95 34.84
CA ASP A 24 -3.92 -74.26 34.46
C ASP A 24 -4.59 -74.22 33.07
N ARG A 25 -4.27 -75.17 32.20
CA ARG A 25 -4.83 -75.23 30.85
C ARG A 25 -6.34 -75.49 30.83
N SER A 26 -6.90 -76.03 31.92
CA SER A 26 -8.34 -76.29 32.03
C SER A 26 -9.18 -75.01 31.96
N VAL A 27 -8.67 -73.86 32.44
CA VAL A 27 -9.45 -72.61 32.50
C VAL A 27 -9.65 -71.93 31.13
N PHE A 28 -8.87 -72.34 30.12
CA PHE A 28 -9.00 -71.84 28.75
C PHE A 28 -10.15 -72.50 27.96
N LYS A 29 -10.91 -73.43 28.56
CA LYS A 29 -12.04 -74.14 27.93
C LYS A 29 -13.20 -74.38 28.92
N PRO A 30 -14.47 -74.40 28.51
CA PRO A 30 -14.99 -74.06 27.18
C PRO A 30 -15.05 -72.56 26.88
N ILE A 31 -15.14 -72.22 25.59
CA ILE A 31 -15.45 -70.85 25.11
C ILE A 31 -16.96 -70.66 25.20
N VAL A 32 -17.37 -69.56 25.81
CA VAL A 32 -18.78 -69.20 26.08
C VAL A 32 -19.30 -68.19 25.07
N GLN A 33 -18.46 -67.23 24.67
CA GLN A 33 -18.84 -66.17 23.74
C GLN A 33 -17.69 -65.87 22.79
N ILE A 34 -18.04 -65.52 21.56
CA ILE A 34 -17.13 -64.91 20.58
C ILE A 34 -17.73 -63.56 20.17
N ALA A 35 -16.91 -62.53 20.11
CA ALA A 35 -17.29 -61.18 19.70
C ALA A 35 -16.29 -60.64 18.68
N VAL A 36 -16.80 -59.83 17.74
CA VAL A 36 -15.98 -59.13 16.74
C VAL A 36 -15.49 -57.81 17.35
N ILE A 37 -14.23 -57.49 17.09
CA ILE A 37 -13.66 -56.17 17.38
C ILE A 37 -13.61 -55.41 16.05
N GLU A 38 -14.30 -54.27 15.98
CA GLU A 38 -14.31 -53.45 14.78
C GLU A 38 -12.98 -52.73 14.57
N ASN A 39 -12.65 -52.38 13.32
CA ASN A 39 -11.47 -51.56 13.00
C ASN A 39 -11.52 -50.16 13.64
N SER A 40 -12.73 -49.69 13.97
CA SER A 40 -12.98 -48.48 14.75
C SER A 40 -12.50 -48.61 16.21
N GLU A 41 -12.30 -49.82 16.72
CA GLU A 41 -11.84 -50.07 18.09
C GLU A 41 -10.37 -50.50 18.12
N SER A 42 -9.98 -51.44 17.25
CA SER A 42 -8.59 -51.89 17.14
C SER A 42 -8.26 -52.30 15.71
N LEU A 43 -7.09 -51.86 15.24
CA LEU A 43 -6.54 -52.27 13.96
C LEU A 43 -5.83 -53.63 14.02
N ASP A 44 -5.36 -54.03 15.21
CA ASP A 44 -4.53 -55.21 15.39
C ASP A 44 -5.31 -56.44 15.86
N CYS A 45 -6.42 -56.25 16.59
CA CYS A 45 -7.27 -57.33 17.09
C CYS A 45 -8.65 -57.27 16.44
N GLN A 46 -9.11 -58.36 15.84
CA GLN A 46 -10.40 -58.43 15.13
C GLN A 46 -11.43 -59.34 15.81
N LEU A 47 -10.99 -60.18 16.77
CA LEU A 47 -11.86 -61.14 17.44
C LEU A 47 -11.50 -61.30 18.90
N LEU A 48 -12.51 -61.36 19.76
CA LEU A 48 -12.40 -61.73 21.16
C LEU A 48 -13.17 -63.03 21.42
N ALA A 49 -12.57 -63.96 22.15
CA ALA A 49 -13.29 -65.08 22.73
C ALA A 49 -13.22 -65.02 24.27
N VAL A 50 -14.33 -65.39 24.92
CA VAL A 50 -14.46 -65.40 26.38
C VAL A 50 -14.70 -66.83 26.86
N THR A 51 -13.97 -67.28 27.87
CA THR A 51 -14.11 -68.63 28.45
C THR A 51 -15.08 -68.68 29.63
N HIS A 52 -15.44 -69.88 30.08
CA HIS A 52 -16.32 -70.10 31.25
C HIS A 52 -15.77 -69.58 32.59
N VAL A 53 -14.48 -69.23 32.64
CA VAL A 53 -13.84 -68.59 33.81
C VAL A 53 -13.59 -67.10 33.55
N GLY A 54 -14.20 -66.52 32.51
CA GLY A 54 -14.06 -65.10 32.18
C GLY A 54 -12.73 -64.68 31.56
N ILE A 55 -11.92 -65.63 31.06
CA ILE A 55 -10.65 -65.32 30.39
C ILE A 55 -10.94 -64.80 28.99
N ARG A 56 -10.26 -63.70 28.62
CA ARG A 56 -10.37 -63.02 27.32
C ARG A 56 -9.20 -63.38 26.43
N LEU A 57 -9.51 -63.94 25.26
CA LEU A 57 -8.57 -64.40 24.26
C LEU A 57 -8.71 -63.52 23.01
N TYR A 58 -7.70 -62.72 22.70
CA TYR A 58 -7.72 -61.80 21.57
C TYR A 58 -7.02 -62.40 20.36
N PHE A 59 -7.69 -62.40 19.23
CA PHE A 59 -7.16 -62.94 17.98
C PHE A 59 -7.00 -61.84 16.93
N SER A 60 -5.97 -62.02 16.10
CA SER A 60 -5.74 -61.23 14.90
C SER A 60 -5.98 -62.07 13.65
N THR A 61 -6.56 -61.45 12.62
CA THR A 61 -6.83 -62.10 11.33
C THR A 61 -5.79 -61.81 10.26
N CYS A 62 -4.88 -60.87 10.55
CA CYS A 62 -3.83 -60.38 9.66
C CYS A 62 -2.48 -60.39 10.40
N PRO A 63 -1.34 -60.37 9.69
CA PRO A 63 -0.06 -60.12 10.32
C PRO A 63 -0.07 -58.80 11.11
N PHE A 64 0.55 -58.80 12.29
CA PHE A 64 0.60 -57.64 13.18
C PHE A 64 1.18 -56.40 12.46
N ARG A 65 0.56 -55.22 12.66
CA ARG A 65 0.87 -53.96 11.94
C ARG A 65 0.58 -53.94 10.42
N GLN A 66 -0.19 -54.89 9.89
CA GLN A 66 -0.70 -54.85 8.51
C GLN A 66 -2.24 -54.90 8.46
N PRO A 67 -2.93 -53.89 9.02
CA PRO A 67 -4.39 -53.95 9.24
C PRO A 67 -5.23 -53.91 7.95
N LEU A 68 -4.66 -53.43 6.84
CA LEU A 68 -5.33 -53.34 5.54
C LEU A 68 -5.14 -54.61 4.67
N ALA A 69 -4.38 -55.59 5.15
CA ALA A 69 -4.19 -56.85 4.45
C ALA A 69 -5.47 -57.68 4.45
N ARG A 70 -5.67 -58.48 3.40
CA ARG A 70 -6.77 -59.45 3.35
C ARG A 70 -6.64 -60.44 4.52
N PRO A 71 -7.70 -60.68 5.31
CA PRO A 71 -7.70 -61.72 6.35
C PRO A 71 -7.24 -63.06 5.79
N ASN A 72 -6.21 -63.65 6.41
CA ASN A 72 -5.59 -64.90 5.93
C ASN A 72 -5.26 -65.90 7.05
N THR A 73 -5.39 -65.50 8.31
CA THR A 73 -5.08 -66.34 9.46
C THR A 73 -6.03 -66.06 10.62
N LEU A 74 -5.90 -66.81 11.72
CA LEU A 74 -6.54 -66.51 12.99
C LEU A 74 -5.55 -66.88 14.10
N THR A 75 -4.79 -65.89 14.58
CA THR A 75 -3.70 -66.09 15.54
C THR A 75 -4.07 -65.52 16.90
N LEU A 76 -3.84 -66.27 17.98
CA LEU A 76 -4.01 -65.76 19.34
C LEU A 76 -2.85 -64.82 19.67
N VAL A 77 -3.15 -63.55 19.91
CA VAL A 77 -2.16 -62.48 20.13
C VAL A 77 -2.03 -62.13 21.60
N HIS A 78 -3.13 -62.13 22.35
CA HIS A 78 -3.12 -61.72 23.76
C HIS A 78 -4.13 -62.53 24.59
N VAL A 79 -3.74 -62.81 25.85
CA VAL A 79 -4.58 -63.48 26.84
C VAL A 79 -4.68 -62.57 28.06
N ARG A 80 -5.92 -62.20 28.43
CA ARG A 80 -6.19 -61.37 29.60
C ARG A 80 -7.05 -62.12 30.60
N LEU A 81 -6.49 -62.34 31.78
CA LEU A 81 -7.18 -63.00 32.89
C LEU A 81 -8.13 -61.98 33.56
N PRO A 82 -9.29 -62.42 34.07
CA PRO A 82 -10.11 -61.56 34.92
C PRO A 82 -9.43 -61.36 36.29
N PRO A 83 -9.87 -60.37 37.07
CA PRO A 83 -9.38 -60.17 38.43
C PRO A 83 -9.56 -61.43 39.30
N GLY A 84 -8.72 -61.59 40.33
CA GLY A 84 -8.73 -62.77 41.22
C GLY A 84 -7.75 -63.91 40.85
N PHE A 85 -7.05 -63.81 39.72
CA PHE A 85 -6.07 -64.83 39.28
C PHE A 85 -4.63 -64.62 39.78
N SER A 86 -4.35 -63.53 40.48
CA SER A 86 -3.06 -63.33 41.16
C SER A 86 -3.01 -64.12 42.46
N ALA A 87 -1.88 -64.74 42.77
CA ALA A 87 -1.68 -65.52 44.00
C ALA A 87 -1.90 -64.71 45.30
N SER A 88 -1.82 -63.37 45.22
CA SER A 88 -2.04 -62.44 46.32
C SER A 88 -3.42 -61.75 46.32
N SER A 89 -4.32 -62.12 45.40
CA SER A 89 -5.61 -61.43 45.25
C SER A 89 -6.64 -61.91 46.26
N THR A 90 -7.29 -60.98 46.95
CA THR A 90 -8.46 -61.21 47.82
C THR A 90 -9.79 -61.06 47.06
N VAL A 91 -9.73 -60.82 45.74
CA VAL A 91 -10.89 -60.57 44.89
C VAL A 91 -11.46 -61.89 44.41
N GLU A 92 -12.79 -62.04 44.47
CA GLU A 92 -13.48 -63.21 43.92
C GLU A 92 -13.21 -63.38 42.43
N LYS A 93 -13.07 -64.63 41.98
CA LYS A 93 -12.85 -64.96 40.58
C LYS A 93 -14.19 -65.32 39.91
N PRO A 94 -14.47 -64.85 38.69
CA PRO A 94 -15.63 -65.31 37.94
C PRO A 94 -15.46 -66.81 37.65
N SER A 95 -16.51 -67.58 37.89
CA SER A 95 -16.56 -69.01 37.56
C SER A 95 -17.97 -69.37 37.10
N LYS A 96 -18.09 -70.40 36.25
CA LYS A 96 -19.39 -70.79 35.65
C LYS A 96 -20.06 -69.66 34.86
N VAL A 97 -19.29 -68.86 34.12
CA VAL A 97 -19.84 -67.90 33.16
C VAL A 97 -20.58 -68.66 32.07
N HIS A 98 -21.88 -68.39 31.88
CA HIS A 98 -22.72 -69.04 30.86
C HIS A 98 -23.17 -68.08 29.75
N LYS A 99 -23.11 -66.77 29.99
CA LYS A 99 -23.33 -65.73 28.97
C LYS A 99 -22.32 -64.61 29.10
N ALA A 100 -21.86 -64.07 27.98
CA ALA A 100 -21.04 -62.87 27.96
C ALA A 100 -21.42 -61.98 26.77
N LEU A 101 -21.22 -60.67 26.93
CA LEU A 101 -21.41 -59.66 25.91
C LEU A 101 -20.19 -58.74 25.90
N TYR A 102 -19.60 -58.56 24.73
CA TYR A 102 -18.56 -57.56 24.52
C TYR A 102 -19.08 -56.45 23.62
N SER A 103 -18.83 -55.20 24.00
CA SER A 103 -19.17 -54.02 23.19
C SER A 103 -18.18 -52.89 23.48
N LYS A 104 -17.34 -52.54 22.49
CA LYS A 104 -16.41 -51.40 22.53
C LYS A 104 -15.65 -51.30 23.86
N GLY A 105 -14.86 -52.33 24.18
CA GLY A 105 -14.05 -52.37 25.39
C GLY A 105 -14.76 -52.72 26.70
N ILE A 106 -16.10 -52.87 26.67
CA ILE A 106 -16.90 -53.26 27.83
C ILE A 106 -17.21 -54.75 27.74
N LEU A 107 -16.94 -55.48 28.81
CA LEU A 107 -17.31 -56.89 28.93
C LEU A 107 -18.33 -57.07 30.05
N LEU A 108 -19.50 -57.60 29.71
CA LEU A 108 -20.50 -58.10 30.65
C LEU A 108 -20.46 -59.63 30.66
N MET A 109 -20.49 -60.24 31.84
CA MET A 109 -20.54 -61.70 32.00
C MET A 109 -21.58 -62.07 33.06
N ALA A 110 -22.52 -62.93 32.70
CA ALA A 110 -23.41 -63.56 33.68
C ALA A 110 -22.79 -64.88 34.12
N ALA A 111 -22.66 -65.07 35.43
CA ALA A 111 -22.09 -66.24 36.07
C ALA A 111 -23.04 -66.79 37.12
N SER A 112 -23.32 -68.09 37.12
CA SER A 112 -24.25 -68.68 38.09
C SER A 112 -23.62 -68.87 39.47
N GLU A 113 -24.21 -68.24 40.50
CA GLU A 113 -23.82 -68.37 41.91
C GLU A 113 -24.50 -69.63 42.50
N ASN A 114 -25.81 -69.77 42.27
CA ASN A 114 -26.64 -70.93 42.63
C ASN A 114 -27.70 -71.19 41.52
N GLU A 115 -28.64 -72.13 41.70
CA GLU A 115 -29.63 -72.48 40.66
C GLU A 115 -30.63 -71.35 40.36
N ASP A 116 -30.83 -70.41 41.31
CA ASP A 116 -31.84 -69.36 41.24
C ASP A 116 -31.28 -67.94 41.07
N ASN A 117 -29.96 -67.74 41.21
CA ASN A 117 -29.32 -66.42 41.17
C ASN A 117 -28.05 -66.45 40.30
N ASP A 118 -27.93 -65.42 39.48
CA ASP A 118 -26.72 -65.12 38.74
C ASP A 118 -26.02 -63.87 39.30
N ILE A 119 -24.71 -63.77 39.08
CA ILE A 119 -23.93 -62.57 39.29
C ILE A 119 -23.55 -62.01 37.92
N LEU A 120 -23.91 -60.74 37.69
CA LEU A 120 -23.44 -59.98 36.55
C LEU A 120 -22.11 -59.30 36.89
N TRP A 121 -21.07 -59.70 36.18
CA TRP A 121 -19.76 -59.06 36.18
C TRP A 121 -19.69 -58.04 35.05
N CYS A 122 -19.19 -56.85 35.34
CA CYS A 122 -18.90 -55.81 34.37
C CYS A 122 -17.43 -55.42 34.47
N VAL A 123 -16.72 -55.43 33.34
CA VAL A 123 -15.33 -54.99 33.23
C VAL A 123 -15.25 -53.88 32.18
N ASN A 124 -14.62 -52.76 32.54
CA ASN A 124 -14.59 -51.55 31.72
C ASN A 124 -13.25 -50.81 31.86
N HIS A 125 -12.68 -50.34 30.74
CA HIS A 125 -11.41 -49.61 30.72
C HIS A 125 -11.54 -48.08 30.50
N ASP A 126 -12.75 -47.55 30.30
CA ASP A 126 -12.97 -46.15 29.89
C ASP A 126 -12.45 -45.07 30.84
N THR A 127 -12.24 -45.42 32.11
CA THR A 127 -11.68 -44.49 33.12
C THR A 127 -10.18 -44.26 32.90
N PHE A 128 -9.49 -45.18 32.23
CA PHE A 128 -8.03 -45.22 32.14
C PHE A 128 -7.46 -45.22 30.70
N PRO A 129 -8.00 -44.43 29.76
CA PRO A 129 -7.58 -44.51 28.35
C PRO A 129 -6.16 -44.02 28.11
N PHE A 130 -5.61 -43.19 29.00
CA PHE A 130 -4.29 -42.56 28.83
C PHE A 130 -3.19 -43.15 29.73
N GLN A 131 -3.49 -44.21 30.49
CA GLN A 131 -2.53 -44.80 31.44
C GLN A 131 -1.75 -45.97 30.82
N LYS A 132 -0.45 -46.08 31.14
CA LYS A 132 0.49 -47.05 30.55
C LYS A 132 0.94 -48.14 31.55
N PRO A 133 0.05 -48.61 32.43
CA PRO A 133 -0.48 -49.97 32.21
C PRO A 133 -1.98 -49.97 31.92
N MET A 134 -2.46 -50.96 31.15
CA MET A 134 -3.89 -51.10 30.83
C MET A 134 -4.68 -51.52 32.07
N MET A 135 -5.37 -50.56 32.67
CA MET A 135 -6.20 -50.76 33.85
C MET A 135 -7.67 -50.90 33.48
N GLU A 136 -8.42 -51.65 34.29
CA GLU A 136 -9.85 -51.84 34.15
C GLU A 136 -10.53 -51.69 35.50
N THR A 137 -11.71 -51.10 35.47
CA THR A 137 -12.67 -51.14 36.57
C THR A 137 -13.50 -52.41 36.47
N GLN A 138 -13.82 -53.00 37.62
CA GLN A 138 -14.74 -54.11 37.71
C GLN A 138 -15.91 -53.75 38.64
N MET A 139 -17.09 -54.27 38.32
CA MET A 139 -18.29 -54.16 39.14
C MET A 139 -19.03 -55.49 39.12
N MET A 140 -19.64 -55.86 40.25
CA MET A 140 -20.52 -57.02 40.37
C MET A 140 -21.90 -56.57 40.81
N THR A 141 -22.94 -57.20 40.26
CA THR A 141 -24.32 -56.97 40.69
C THR A 141 -25.06 -58.30 40.68
N ARG A 142 -25.79 -58.59 41.74
CA ARG A 142 -26.65 -59.78 41.79
C ARG A 142 -27.84 -59.61 40.87
N VAL A 143 -28.17 -60.68 40.16
CA VAL A 143 -29.30 -60.78 39.26
C VAL A 143 -30.18 -61.91 39.79
N ASP A 144 -31.39 -61.54 40.17
CA ASP A 144 -32.37 -62.50 40.63
C ASP A 144 -32.90 -63.30 39.43
N GLY A 145 -32.80 -64.63 39.51
CA GLY A 145 -33.11 -65.53 38.42
C GLY A 145 -31.95 -65.75 37.43
N HIS A 146 -32.09 -66.81 36.64
CA HIS A 146 -31.15 -67.13 35.57
C HIS A 146 -31.21 -66.11 34.42
N SER A 147 -30.05 -65.68 33.94
CA SER A 147 -29.84 -64.72 32.85
C SER A 147 -29.91 -65.41 31.48
N TRP A 148 -30.92 -65.08 30.69
CA TRP A 148 -31.16 -65.67 29.37
C TRP A 148 -30.43 -64.95 28.24
N ALA A 149 -30.37 -63.62 28.27
CA ALA A 149 -29.78 -62.81 27.21
C ALA A 149 -29.14 -61.51 27.72
N LEU A 150 -28.08 -61.08 27.03
CA LEU A 150 -27.41 -59.79 27.22
C LEU A 150 -27.34 -59.09 25.87
N SER A 151 -27.77 -57.83 25.79
CA SER A 151 -27.64 -57.00 24.59
C SER A 151 -27.28 -55.56 24.91
N ALA A 152 -26.53 -54.91 24.02
CA ALA A 152 -26.42 -53.46 23.99
C ALA A 152 -27.64 -52.88 23.24
N ILE A 153 -28.05 -51.66 23.58
CA ILE A 153 -29.06 -50.89 22.82
C ILE A 153 -28.31 -50.02 21.80
N ASP A 154 -28.80 -49.97 20.56
CA ASP A 154 -28.14 -49.30 19.42
C ASP A 154 -27.69 -47.87 19.75
N GLU A 155 -26.45 -47.57 19.35
CA GLU A 155 -25.72 -46.35 19.66
C GLU A 155 -25.98 -45.26 18.60
N LEU A 156 -26.15 -44.01 19.05
CA LEU A 156 -25.91 -42.84 18.21
C LEU A 156 -24.41 -42.81 17.88
N LYS A 157 -24.06 -43.02 16.61
CA LYS A 157 -22.69 -42.83 16.12
C LYS A 157 -22.51 -41.35 15.80
N VAL A 158 -21.41 -40.75 16.30
CA VAL A 158 -20.99 -39.42 15.84
C VAL A 158 -20.35 -39.60 14.48
N ASP A 159 -20.98 -39.05 13.44
CA ASP A 159 -20.42 -39.09 12.08
C ASP A 159 -19.11 -38.31 12.05
N LYS A 160 -18.03 -38.97 11.62
CA LYS A 160 -16.72 -38.33 11.38
C LYS A 160 -16.82 -37.52 10.09
N ILE A 161 -16.52 -36.23 10.13
CA ILE A 161 -16.51 -35.39 8.93
C ILE A 161 -15.23 -35.66 8.16
N ILE A 162 -15.33 -36.48 7.11
CA ILE A 162 -14.19 -36.84 6.26
C ILE A 162 -14.24 -36.00 4.98
N THR A 163 -13.21 -35.21 4.77
CA THR A 163 -12.97 -34.34 3.62
C THR A 163 -11.62 -34.67 3.00
N PRO A 164 -11.34 -34.26 1.75
CA PRO A 164 -10.04 -34.52 1.11
C PRO A 164 -8.83 -34.02 1.93
N LEU A 165 -8.98 -32.93 2.69
CA LEU A 165 -7.90 -32.31 3.46
C LEU A 165 -7.57 -33.03 4.78
N ASN A 166 -8.56 -33.66 5.43
CA ASN A 166 -8.37 -34.29 6.74
C ASN A 166 -8.40 -35.82 6.71
N LYS A 167 -8.67 -36.44 5.57
CA LYS A 167 -8.79 -37.90 5.41
C LYS A 167 -7.61 -38.68 6.02
N ASP A 168 -6.39 -38.19 5.85
CA ASP A 168 -5.18 -38.86 6.33
C ASP A 168 -4.84 -38.52 7.80
N HIS A 169 -5.44 -37.45 8.34
CA HIS A 169 -5.25 -37.00 9.72
C HIS A 169 -6.24 -37.65 10.70
N ILE A 170 -7.40 -38.10 10.21
CA ILE A 170 -8.41 -38.73 11.05
C ILE A 170 -8.00 -40.17 11.38
N PRO A 171 -7.81 -40.51 12.67
CA PRO A 171 -7.54 -41.89 13.05
C PRO A 171 -8.73 -42.78 12.69
N ILE A 172 -8.43 -43.95 12.14
CA ILE A 172 -9.43 -44.99 11.82
C ILE A 172 -10.17 -45.39 13.11
N THR A 173 -9.42 -45.51 14.21
CA THR A 173 -9.97 -45.81 15.54
C THR A 173 -10.75 -44.63 16.12
N ASP A 174 -11.82 -44.93 16.86
CA ASP A 174 -12.64 -43.96 17.57
C ASP A 174 -11.89 -43.40 18.79
N SER A 175 -12.22 -42.16 19.14
CA SER A 175 -11.67 -41.54 20.33
C SER A 175 -12.27 -42.14 21.61
N PRO A 176 -11.53 -42.20 22.72
CA PRO A 176 -12.06 -42.70 24.00
C PRO A 176 -13.30 -41.92 24.47
N VAL A 177 -14.15 -42.56 25.26
CA VAL A 177 -15.40 -41.96 25.78
C VAL A 177 -15.14 -40.67 26.58
N VAL A 178 -14.02 -40.55 27.30
CA VAL A 178 -13.61 -39.31 28.00
C VAL A 178 -13.54 -38.10 27.05
N VAL A 179 -13.25 -38.30 25.77
CA VAL A 179 -13.19 -37.25 24.75
C VAL A 179 -14.59 -36.91 24.21
N GLN A 180 -15.42 -37.92 23.96
CA GLN A 180 -16.72 -37.79 23.28
C GLN A 180 -17.93 -37.66 24.22
N GLN A 181 -17.72 -37.73 25.54
CA GLN A 181 -18.79 -37.75 26.56
C GLN A 181 -19.77 -36.57 26.54
N HIS A 182 -19.42 -35.43 25.94
CA HIS A 182 -20.32 -34.28 25.80
C HIS A 182 -21.33 -34.47 24.65
N MET A 183 -21.00 -35.26 23.62
CA MET A 183 -21.87 -35.51 22.45
C MET A 183 -22.65 -36.81 22.54
N LEU A 184 -22.13 -37.80 23.28
CA LEU A 184 -22.71 -39.15 23.33
C LEU A 184 -23.52 -39.39 24.60
N PRO A 185 -24.76 -39.90 24.53
CA PRO A 185 -25.52 -40.30 25.72
C PRO A 185 -24.89 -41.51 26.44
N PRO A 186 -25.26 -41.77 27.71
CA PRO A 186 -24.79 -42.95 28.43
C PRO A 186 -25.22 -44.25 27.74
N LYS A 187 -24.28 -45.19 27.58
CA LYS A 187 -24.55 -46.48 26.94
C LYS A 187 -25.51 -47.31 27.79
N LYS A 188 -26.46 -47.99 27.12
CA LYS A 188 -27.48 -48.80 27.78
C LYS A 188 -27.34 -50.27 27.40
N PHE A 189 -27.51 -51.13 28.38
CA PHE A 189 -27.48 -52.58 28.23
C PHE A 189 -28.76 -53.18 28.80
N VAL A 190 -29.23 -54.26 28.20
CA VAL A 190 -30.40 -55.01 28.66
C VAL A 190 -29.97 -56.43 29.00
N LEU A 191 -30.33 -56.87 30.20
CA LEU A 191 -30.24 -58.24 30.64
C LEU A 191 -31.67 -58.79 30.78
N LEU A 192 -31.95 -59.91 30.12
CA LEU A 192 -33.20 -60.64 30.29
C LEU A 192 -32.97 -61.77 31.29
N SER A 193 -33.64 -61.73 32.44
CA SER A 193 -33.63 -62.82 33.43
C SER A 193 -35.00 -63.50 33.51
N ALA A 194 -35.06 -64.61 34.25
CA ALA A 194 -36.32 -65.31 34.53
C ALA A 194 -37.39 -64.45 35.21
N GLN A 195 -36.99 -63.36 35.90
CA GLN A 195 -37.90 -62.45 36.59
C GLN A 195 -38.32 -61.22 35.76
N GLY A 196 -37.57 -60.88 34.70
CA GLY A 196 -37.88 -59.74 33.85
C GLY A 196 -36.68 -59.19 33.07
N SER A 197 -36.83 -57.96 32.56
CA SER A 197 -35.76 -57.23 31.89
C SER A 197 -35.13 -56.18 32.81
N LEU A 198 -33.82 -56.25 32.97
CA LEU A 198 -33.02 -55.29 33.70
C LEU A 198 -32.29 -54.37 32.71
N MET A 199 -32.38 -53.06 32.91
CA MET A 199 -31.69 -52.07 32.09
C MET A 199 -30.54 -51.43 32.86
N PHE A 200 -29.32 -51.63 32.38
CA PHE A 200 -28.10 -51.08 32.95
C PHE A 200 -27.64 -49.87 32.15
N HIS A 201 -27.25 -48.80 32.87
CA HIS A 201 -26.70 -47.59 32.28
C HIS A 201 -25.23 -47.47 32.66
N LYS A 202 -24.35 -47.39 31.66
CA LYS A 202 -22.93 -47.10 31.90
C LYS A 202 -22.76 -45.62 32.21
N LEU A 203 -22.29 -45.33 33.41
CA LEU A 203 -21.96 -43.98 33.83
C LEU A 203 -20.68 -43.51 33.12
N ARG A 204 -20.78 -42.45 32.31
CA ARG A 204 -19.63 -41.74 31.75
C ARG A 204 -18.89 -40.99 32.89
N PRO A 205 -17.64 -40.58 32.70
CA PRO A 205 -16.93 -39.77 33.70
C PRO A 205 -17.71 -38.53 34.15
N VAL A 206 -18.40 -37.85 33.22
CA VAL A 206 -19.30 -36.72 33.53
C VAL A 206 -20.49 -37.12 34.41
N ASP A 207 -21.08 -38.30 34.19
CA ASP A 207 -22.20 -38.80 35.00
C ASP A 207 -21.73 -39.21 36.40
N GLN A 208 -20.53 -39.80 36.50
CA GLN A 208 -19.89 -40.14 37.78
C GLN A 208 -19.64 -38.87 38.59
N LEU A 209 -19.04 -37.84 37.97
CA LEU A 209 -18.83 -36.55 38.62
C LEU A 209 -20.16 -35.92 39.06
N ARG A 210 -21.18 -35.92 38.20
CA ARG A 210 -22.52 -35.43 38.54
C ARG A 210 -23.08 -36.15 39.77
N HIS A 211 -22.97 -37.48 39.82
CA HIS A 211 -23.40 -38.26 40.98
C HIS A 211 -22.65 -37.89 42.26
N LEU A 212 -21.33 -37.69 42.18
CA LEU A 212 -20.51 -37.27 43.32
C LEU A 212 -20.90 -35.86 43.83
N LEU A 213 -21.18 -34.92 42.92
CA LEU A 213 -21.60 -33.56 43.29
C LEU A 213 -22.97 -33.56 43.99
N VAL A 214 -23.91 -34.36 43.48
CA VAL A 214 -25.25 -34.49 44.08
C VAL A 214 -25.19 -35.20 45.43
N SER A 215 -24.40 -36.27 45.54
CA SER A 215 -24.28 -37.07 46.78
C SER A 215 -23.63 -36.28 47.92
N ASN A 216 -22.65 -35.42 47.60
CA ASN A 216 -21.98 -34.55 48.57
C ASN A 216 -22.70 -33.21 48.80
N VAL A 217 -23.81 -32.95 48.08
CA VAL A 217 -24.59 -31.68 48.13
C VAL A 217 -23.67 -30.45 47.99
N GLY A 218 -22.72 -30.51 47.05
CA GLY A 218 -21.74 -29.45 46.90
C GLY A 218 -20.56 -29.78 46.00
N GLY A 219 -19.78 -28.74 45.68
CA GLY A 219 -18.54 -28.84 44.89
C GLY A 219 -17.30 -29.15 45.71
N ASP A 220 -17.46 -29.47 47.00
CA ASP A 220 -16.39 -29.66 47.97
C ASP A 220 -16.55 -31.03 48.63
N GLY A 221 -15.51 -31.88 48.56
CA GLY A 221 -15.55 -33.21 49.16
C GLY A 221 -14.30 -34.04 48.87
N GLU A 222 -13.95 -34.96 49.77
CA GLU A 222 -12.79 -35.84 49.58
C GLU A 222 -12.97 -36.76 48.36
N GLU A 223 -14.20 -37.17 48.06
CA GLU A 223 -14.52 -38.01 46.90
C GLU A 223 -14.28 -37.28 45.57
N ILE A 224 -14.57 -35.97 45.53
CA ILE A 224 -14.30 -35.11 44.36
C ILE A 224 -12.79 -34.95 44.20
N GLU A 225 -12.04 -34.76 45.29
CA GLU A 225 -10.57 -34.71 45.24
C GLU A 225 -9.98 -36.04 44.73
N ARG A 226 -10.53 -37.19 45.14
CA ARG A 226 -10.13 -38.51 44.62
C ARG A 226 -10.43 -38.64 43.12
N PHE A 227 -11.55 -38.09 42.63
CA PHE A 227 -11.86 -38.05 41.21
C PHE A 227 -10.82 -37.25 40.41
N PHE A 228 -10.42 -36.07 40.90
CA PHE A 228 -9.37 -35.25 40.28
C PHE A 228 -8.00 -35.94 40.28
N LYS A 229 -7.64 -36.64 41.36
CA LYS A 229 -6.41 -37.44 41.42
C LYS A 229 -6.44 -38.62 40.44
N LEU A 230 -7.58 -39.28 40.28
CA LEU A 230 -7.74 -40.45 39.41
C LEU A 230 -7.63 -40.08 37.92
N HIS A 231 -8.32 -39.02 37.51
CA HIS A 231 -8.39 -38.59 36.11
C HIS A 231 -7.27 -37.63 35.70
N GLN A 232 -6.47 -37.13 36.66
CA GLN A 232 -5.60 -35.97 36.52
C GLN A 232 -6.38 -34.65 36.43
N GLU A 233 -5.77 -33.57 36.92
CA GLU A 233 -6.39 -32.26 37.05
C GLU A 233 -6.93 -31.73 35.72
N ASP A 234 -6.18 -31.88 34.62
CA ASP A 234 -6.57 -31.41 33.29
C ASP A 234 -7.89 -32.04 32.78
N GLN A 235 -8.00 -33.37 32.89
CA GLN A 235 -9.15 -34.13 32.38
C GLN A 235 -10.37 -33.98 33.29
N ALA A 236 -10.14 -33.92 34.60
CA ALA A 236 -11.19 -33.66 35.58
C ALA A 236 -11.76 -32.25 35.40
N CYS A 237 -10.91 -31.24 35.15
CA CYS A 237 -11.34 -29.88 34.80
C CYS A 237 -12.16 -29.86 33.51
N ALA A 238 -11.69 -30.51 32.44
CA ALA A 238 -12.44 -30.60 31.19
C ALA A 238 -13.81 -31.28 31.37
N THR A 239 -13.90 -32.28 32.25
CA THR A 239 -15.17 -32.95 32.58
C THR A 239 -16.08 -32.08 33.44
N CYS A 240 -15.52 -31.29 34.37
CA CYS A 240 -16.27 -30.30 35.14
C CYS A 240 -16.89 -29.23 34.24
N LEU A 241 -16.18 -28.81 33.19
CA LEU A 241 -16.68 -27.79 32.26
C LEU A 241 -17.94 -28.23 31.52
N ILE A 242 -18.08 -29.52 31.20
CA ILE A 242 -19.31 -30.06 30.58
C ILE A 242 -20.53 -29.80 31.48
N LEU A 243 -20.40 -30.05 32.78
CA LEU A 243 -21.48 -29.79 33.75
C LEU A 243 -21.65 -28.29 34.04
N ALA A 244 -20.55 -27.54 34.13
CA ALA A 244 -20.57 -26.11 34.40
C ALA A 244 -21.21 -25.31 33.25
N CYS A 245 -21.01 -25.74 32.00
CA CYS A 245 -21.58 -25.12 30.81
C CYS A 245 -22.99 -25.63 30.46
N SER A 246 -23.51 -26.64 31.18
CA SER A 246 -24.86 -27.18 30.95
C SER A 246 -25.91 -26.09 31.19
N THR A 247 -26.76 -25.89 30.18
CA THR A 247 -27.90 -24.97 30.23
C THR A 247 -29.20 -25.66 30.64
N ALA A 248 -29.16 -26.98 30.94
CA ALA A 248 -30.32 -27.74 31.35
C ALA A 248 -30.84 -27.25 32.71
N ALA A 249 -32.15 -26.99 32.80
CA ALA A 249 -32.77 -26.48 34.03
C ALA A 249 -32.53 -27.39 35.25
N CYS A 250 -32.48 -28.71 35.03
CA CYS A 250 -32.22 -29.71 36.07
C CYS A 250 -30.77 -29.73 36.58
N ASP A 251 -29.84 -29.10 35.87
CA ASP A 251 -28.42 -29.06 36.22
C ASP A 251 -27.98 -27.69 36.76
N ARG A 252 -28.90 -26.75 37.02
CA ARG A 252 -28.54 -25.39 37.47
C ARG A 252 -27.70 -25.38 38.76
N GLU A 253 -28.07 -26.17 39.76
CA GLU A 253 -27.29 -26.30 41.01
C GLU A 253 -26.00 -27.08 40.78
N VAL A 254 -26.06 -28.15 39.99
CA VAL A 254 -24.90 -28.98 39.61
C VAL A 254 -23.85 -28.16 38.86
N SER A 255 -24.26 -27.27 37.95
CA SER A 255 -23.40 -26.35 37.21
C SER A 255 -22.65 -25.42 38.17
N ALA A 256 -23.34 -24.88 39.18
CA ALA A 256 -22.71 -24.05 40.21
C ALA A 256 -21.70 -24.86 41.05
N TRP A 257 -22.04 -26.10 41.44
CA TRP A 257 -21.13 -26.96 42.18
C TRP A 257 -19.93 -27.42 41.35
N ALA A 258 -20.12 -27.75 40.07
CA ALA A 258 -19.05 -28.09 39.13
C ALA A 258 -18.12 -26.90 38.90
N THR A 259 -18.66 -25.68 38.82
CA THR A 259 -17.87 -24.44 38.73
C THR A 259 -16.98 -24.26 39.96
N ARG A 260 -17.52 -24.50 41.17
CA ARG A 260 -16.72 -24.45 42.42
C ARG A 260 -15.62 -25.51 42.44
N ALA A 261 -15.95 -26.75 42.07
CA ALA A 261 -14.99 -27.85 42.01
C ALA A 261 -13.86 -27.56 41.00
N PHE A 262 -14.21 -27.01 39.83
CA PHE A 262 -13.25 -26.58 38.81
C PHE A 262 -12.22 -25.58 39.35
N PHE A 263 -12.67 -24.51 40.02
CA PHE A 263 -11.74 -23.52 40.57
C PHE A 263 -10.93 -24.03 41.77
N ARG A 264 -11.53 -24.90 42.58
CA ARG A 264 -10.91 -25.41 43.81
C ARG A 264 -9.83 -26.47 43.55
N TYR A 265 -10.12 -27.41 42.64
CA TYR A 265 -9.27 -28.59 42.41
C TYR A 265 -8.47 -28.51 41.10
N GLY A 266 -8.66 -27.48 40.27
CA GLY A 266 -7.98 -27.33 38.99
C GLY A 266 -6.55 -26.76 39.04
N GLY A 267 -5.97 -26.63 40.23
CA GLY A 267 -4.57 -26.22 40.41
C GLY A 267 -4.26 -24.77 40.04
N GLU A 268 -2.96 -24.45 39.99
CA GLU A 268 -2.38 -23.14 39.65
C GLU A 268 -1.17 -23.32 38.72
N ALA A 269 -0.87 -22.33 37.86
CA ALA A 269 0.32 -22.39 37.01
C ALA A 269 1.62 -22.40 37.83
N GLN A 270 2.58 -23.22 37.39
CA GLN A 270 3.84 -23.44 38.08
C GLN A 270 5.00 -23.46 37.08
N MET A 271 6.19 -23.10 37.54
CA MET A 271 7.44 -23.27 36.79
C MET A 271 7.99 -24.66 37.08
N ARG A 272 8.12 -25.50 36.05
CA ARG A 272 8.77 -26.81 36.16
C ARG A 272 10.27 -26.65 35.89
N PHE A 273 11.05 -26.95 36.91
CA PHE A 273 12.50 -27.08 36.78
C PHE A 273 12.82 -28.51 36.36
N PRO A 274 13.72 -28.74 35.37
CA PRO A 274 14.15 -30.08 35.02
C PRO A 274 14.86 -30.73 36.22
N ALA A 275 14.14 -31.53 36.99
CA ALA A 275 14.74 -32.47 37.93
C ALA A 275 14.93 -33.81 37.21
N ALA A 276 16.09 -34.45 37.42
CA ALA A 276 16.35 -35.81 36.96
C ALA A 276 15.17 -36.72 37.32
N LEU A 277 14.68 -37.47 36.33
CA LEU A 277 13.56 -38.41 36.44
C LEU A 277 13.57 -39.19 37.77
N PRO A 278 12.45 -39.26 38.53
CA PRO A 278 12.32 -40.27 39.57
C PRO A 278 12.25 -41.64 38.90
N ALA A 279 13.08 -42.58 39.35
CA ALA A 279 13.00 -43.98 38.95
C ALA A 279 11.59 -44.56 39.27
N PRO A 280 11.03 -45.44 38.43
CA PRO A 280 9.76 -46.09 38.72
C PRO A 280 9.92 -46.95 39.99
N SER A 281 9.00 -46.77 40.93
CA SER A 281 8.96 -47.47 42.21
C SER A 281 8.76 -48.98 41.99
N ASN A 282 9.63 -49.77 42.61
CA ASN A 282 9.64 -51.23 42.58
C ASN A 282 8.29 -51.87 42.98
N VAL A 283 7.82 -52.80 42.15
CA VAL A 283 7.10 -54.02 42.57
C VAL A 283 7.84 -55.21 41.93
N GLY A 284 8.15 -56.23 42.72
CA GLY A 284 9.25 -57.21 42.54
C GLY A 284 9.19 -58.22 41.37
N PRO A 285 10.16 -59.17 41.32
CA PRO A 285 10.67 -59.75 40.07
C PRO A 285 10.06 -61.11 39.73
N ILE A 286 9.72 -61.36 38.45
CA ILE A 286 9.50 -62.71 37.93
C ILE A 286 10.09 -62.86 36.51
N LEU A 287 11.21 -63.57 36.47
CA LEU A 287 11.64 -64.63 35.53
C LEU A 287 11.33 -64.47 34.03
N GLY A 288 12.40 -64.29 33.25
CA GLY A 288 12.38 -64.31 31.79
C GLY A 288 12.47 -65.70 31.15
N SER A 289 12.31 -65.71 29.81
CA SER A 289 13.05 -66.48 28.78
C SER A 289 12.16 -66.81 27.55
N PRO A 290 12.73 -67.08 26.36
CA PRO A 290 13.93 -66.54 25.70
C PRO A 290 13.66 -66.16 24.21
N VAL A 291 14.62 -65.50 23.54
CA VAL A 291 14.67 -65.45 22.06
C VAL A 291 16.06 -65.92 21.61
N TYR A 292 16.09 -67.09 20.96
CA TYR A 292 17.16 -67.56 20.06
C TYR A 292 17.03 -66.84 18.69
N ALA A 293 17.96 -66.80 17.75
CA ALA A 293 19.43 -66.69 17.66
C ALA A 293 19.75 -66.81 16.15
N SER A 294 20.55 -65.91 15.58
CA SER A 294 21.36 -66.11 14.35
C SER A 294 22.27 -64.88 14.12
N SER A 295 23.54 -64.86 14.58
CA SER A 295 24.82 -65.37 13.98
C SER A 295 25.46 -64.43 12.93
N PRO A 296 26.81 -64.37 12.76
CA PRO A 296 27.91 -64.36 13.74
C PRO A 296 29.05 -63.32 13.49
N LEU A 297 29.78 -63.02 14.59
CA LEU A 297 31.18 -62.58 14.89
C LEU A 297 32.29 -62.66 13.80
N PRO A 298 33.55 -62.10 13.96
CA PRO A 298 34.36 -62.02 15.22
C PRO A 298 35.30 -60.79 15.45
N SER A 299 35.54 -60.39 16.72
CA SER A 299 36.78 -60.59 17.55
C SER A 299 37.89 -59.52 17.35
N GLY A 300 38.55 -58.92 18.36
CA GLY A 300 38.52 -59.13 19.82
C GLY A 300 39.39 -58.11 20.61
N SER A 301 39.13 -58.02 21.93
CA SER A 301 40.02 -57.99 23.12
C SER A 301 41.38 -57.22 23.14
N PRO A 302 41.98 -56.87 24.32
CA PRO A 302 41.42 -56.19 25.51
C PRO A 302 42.39 -55.22 26.31
N TYR A 303 41.83 -54.47 27.28
CA TYR A 303 42.42 -53.90 28.54
C TYR A 303 43.43 -52.69 28.46
N PRO A 304 43.78 -51.99 29.59
CA PRO A 304 43.01 -50.87 30.18
C PRO A 304 43.83 -49.63 30.67
N ASN A 305 43.25 -48.41 30.63
CA ASN A 305 43.53 -47.21 31.49
C ASN A 305 44.99 -46.64 31.62
N PRO A 306 45.24 -45.43 32.20
CA PRO A 306 44.44 -44.21 32.29
C PRO A 306 45.23 -42.87 32.05
N SER A 307 44.50 -41.75 32.05
CA SER A 307 44.89 -40.41 32.54
C SER A 307 45.76 -39.42 31.72
N PHE A 308 45.47 -38.14 32.01
CA PHE A 308 46.26 -36.88 31.89
C PHE A 308 46.05 -35.92 30.69
N LEU A 309 45.29 -34.86 30.99
CA LEU A 309 45.68 -33.42 30.98
C LEU A 309 46.20 -32.74 29.69
N GLY A 310 45.58 -31.60 29.35
CA GLY A 310 46.20 -30.60 28.48
C GLY A 310 45.24 -29.52 28.00
N THR A 311 45.40 -28.30 28.53
CA THR A 311 44.64 -27.06 28.34
C THR A 311 44.93 -26.33 26.98
N PRO A 312 44.64 -25.02 26.75
CA PRO A 312 43.67 -24.55 25.74
C PRO A 312 44.30 -23.62 24.67
N SER A 313 43.54 -23.13 23.68
CA SER A 313 43.78 -21.78 23.12
C SER A 313 42.66 -21.29 22.20
N GLN A 314 42.53 -19.96 22.18
CA GLN A 314 41.49 -19.10 21.65
C GLN A 314 41.68 -18.78 20.14
N GLY A 315 40.62 -18.32 19.48
CA GLY A 315 40.73 -17.64 18.17
C GLY A 315 39.43 -17.11 17.56
N ILE A 316 39.04 -15.89 17.97
CA ILE A 316 38.62 -14.73 17.14
C ILE A 316 37.41 -14.85 16.16
N HIS A 317 36.38 -14.04 16.43
CA HIS A 317 35.19 -13.60 15.66
C HIS A 317 35.52 -12.96 14.27
N PRO A 318 34.61 -12.76 13.28
CA PRO A 318 33.30 -12.09 13.45
C PRO A 318 32.11 -12.44 12.52
N VAL A 319 31.02 -11.74 12.86
CA VAL A 319 29.63 -11.63 12.39
C VAL A 319 29.43 -11.35 10.88
N MET A 320 28.41 -11.96 10.25
CA MET A 320 27.49 -11.29 9.30
C MET A 320 26.24 -12.16 9.00
N SER A 321 25.16 -11.47 8.69
CA SER A 321 23.75 -11.84 8.71
C SER A 321 23.19 -12.48 7.41
N THR A 322 21.95 -12.98 7.55
CA THR A 322 20.85 -13.16 6.56
C THR A 322 20.52 -14.57 6.03
N PRO A 323 19.20 -14.88 5.85
CA PRO A 323 18.68 -16.24 5.70
C PRO A 323 18.29 -16.56 4.26
N VAL A 324 18.44 -17.82 3.85
CA VAL A 324 17.82 -18.37 2.62
C VAL A 324 17.27 -19.77 2.91
N CYS A 325 16.01 -19.98 2.56
CA CYS A 325 15.29 -21.26 2.59
C CYS A 325 15.87 -22.26 1.58
N ALA A 326 15.93 -23.55 1.94
CA ALA A 326 15.86 -24.64 0.96
C ALA A 326 15.31 -25.95 1.58
N LEU A 327 14.46 -26.58 0.77
CA LEU A 327 13.74 -27.86 0.88
C LEU A 327 14.60 -29.08 1.28
N GLY A 328 13.96 -30.07 1.91
CA GLY A 328 14.07 -31.46 1.45
C GLY A 328 14.57 -32.55 2.43
N ASN A 329 13.61 -33.22 3.07
CA ASN A 329 13.56 -34.66 3.41
C ASN A 329 14.35 -35.26 4.61
N PRO A 330 13.85 -36.41 5.15
CA PRO A 330 13.81 -36.66 6.59
C PRO A 330 14.75 -37.79 7.03
N ILE A 331 15.58 -37.57 8.06
CA ILE A 331 16.34 -38.66 8.69
C ILE A 331 16.42 -38.45 10.22
N GLN A 332 15.81 -39.40 10.93
CA GLN A 332 16.14 -39.95 12.25
C GLN A 332 16.53 -38.95 13.37
N ALA A 333 15.56 -38.67 14.23
CA ALA A 333 15.79 -38.03 15.52
C ALA A 333 16.51 -38.99 16.49
N THR A 334 17.84 -38.93 16.51
CA THR A 334 18.64 -39.29 17.68
C THR A 334 18.61 -38.14 18.69
N SER A 335 18.34 -38.51 19.94
CA SER A 335 18.18 -37.64 21.10
C SER A 335 19.32 -36.64 21.31
N MET A 336 19.04 -35.35 21.10
CA MET A 336 19.82 -34.24 21.65
C MET A 336 19.08 -33.69 22.87
N SER A 337 19.56 -34.08 24.06
CA SER A 337 19.20 -33.44 25.33
C SER A 337 19.88 -32.07 25.37
N CYS A 338 19.18 -31.03 24.90
CA CYS A 338 19.56 -29.65 25.16
C CYS A 338 19.10 -29.23 26.56
N MET A 339 19.90 -28.39 27.22
CA MET A 339 19.59 -27.75 28.49
C MET A 339 18.31 -26.90 28.34
N ALA A 340 17.14 -27.47 28.63
CA ALA A 340 15.89 -26.72 28.64
C ALA A 340 15.86 -25.82 29.87
N GLY A 341 15.60 -24.52 29.66
CA GLY A 341 15.29 -23.58 30.73
C GLY A 341 14.03 -23.98 31.50
N PRO A 342 13.69 -23.30 32.61
CA PRO A 342 12.45 -23.56 33.34
C PRO A 342 11.24 -23.45 32.39
N GLU A 343 10.42 -24.50 32.34
CA GLU A 343 9.25 -24.59 31.47
C GLU A 343 8.00 -24.20 32.27
N ILE A 344 7.17 -23.31 31.72
CA ILE A 344 5.90 -22.92 32.34
C ILE A 344 4.89 -24.07 32.14
N VAL A 345 4.37 -24.60 33.25
CA VAL A 345 3.27 -25.56 33.26
C VAL A 345 2.00 -24.83 33.64
N TYR A 346 1.07 -24.73 32.70
CA TYR A 346 -0.24 -24.13 32.94
C TYR A 346 -1.08 -24.97 33.91
N SER A 347 -2.03 -24.33 34.59
CA SER A 347 -2.93 -25.02 35.52
C SER A 347 -3.86 -26.02 34.82
N GLY A 348 -4.41 -26.96 35.58
CA GLY A 348 -5.47 -27.85 35.12
C GLY A 348 -6.73 -27.11 34.66
N LYS A 349 -7.01 -25.91 35.19
CA LYS A 349 -8.09 -25.04 34.72
C LYS A 349 -7.86 -24.60 33.27
N HIS A 350 -6.67 -24.07 32.99
CA HIS A 350 -6.28 -23.66 31.63
C HIS A 350 -6.32 -24.83 30.66
N ASN A 351 -5.64 -25.93 31.00
CA ASN A 351 -5.59 -27.11 30.13
C ASN A 351 -6.97 -27.73 29.94
N GLY A 352 -7.79 -27.76 31.00
CA GLY A 352 -9.18 -28.22 30.95
C GLY A 352 -10.03 -27.44 29.96
N ILE A 353 -9.90 -26.10 29.92
CA ILE A 353 -10.58 -25.24 28.95
C ILE A 353 -10.12 -25.56 27.52
N CYS A 354 -8.82 -25.66 27.30
CA CYS A 354 -8.26 -26.00 25.98
C CYS A 354 -8.69 -27.40 25.51
N ILE A 355 -8.71 -28.38 26.41
CA ILE A 355 -9.16 -29.75 26.13
C ILE A 355 -10.65 -29.76 25.81
N TYR A 356 -11.48 -29.03 26.57
CA TYR A 356 -12.91 -28.99 26.29
C TYR A 356 -13.22 -28.28 24.97
N PHE A 357 -12.57 -27.16 24.68
CA PHE A 357 -12.68 -26.47 23.38
C PHE A 357 -12.27 -27.38 22.21
N SER A 358 -11.12 -28.06 22.31
CA SER A 358 -10.66 -29.00 21.27
C SER A 358 -11.59 -30.20 21.08
N ARG A 359 -12.29 -30.64 22.14
CA ARG A 359 -13.32 -31.68 22.05
C ARG A 359 -14.55 -31.24 21.27
N ILE A 360 -15.04 -30.03 21.55
CA ILE A 360 -16.20 -29.43 20.85
C ILE A 360 -15.87 -29.25 19.36
N MET A 361 -14.70 -28.68 19.07
CA MET A 361 -14.31 -28.33 17.70
C MET A 361 -13.70 -29.48 16.90
N GLY A 362 -13.27 -30.57 17.55
CA GLY A 362 -12.38 -31.58 16.96
C GLY A 362 -12.89 -32.24 15.68
N ASN A 363 -14.21 -32.37 15.50
CA ASN A 363 -14.78 -32.98 14.29
C ASN A 363 -14.79 -32.02 13.08
N ILE A 364 -14.73 -30.70 13.31
CA ILE A 364 -14.86 -29.66 12.27
C ILE A 364 -13.53 -28.95 12.02
N TRP A 365 -12.65 -28.87 13.04
CA TRP A 365 -11.48 -27.98 13.05
C TRP A 365 -10.56 -28.12 11.83
N ASP A 366 -10.16 -29.34 11.49
CA ASP A 366 -9.28 -29.61 10.35
C ASP A 366 -10.06 -30.00 9.08
N ALA A 367 -11.40 -30.07 9.13
CA ALA A 367 -12.22 -30.39 7.98
C ALA A 367 -12.24 -29.24 6.98
N SER A 368 -12.26 -29.56 5.68
CA SER A 368 -12.63 -28.58 4.65
C SER A 368 -14.06 -28.13 4.90
N LEU A 369 -14.33 -26.83 4.74
CA LEU A 369 -15.63 -26.24 4.96
C LEU A 369 -16.66 -26.58 3.88
N VAL A 370 -16.17 -26.89 2.68
CA VAL A 370 -16.99 -27.10 1.49
C VAL A 370 -16.65 -28.40 0.77
N VAL A 371 -17.63 -28.95 0.07
CA VAL A 371 -17.48 -30.15 -0.76
C VAL A 371 -18.11 -29.88 -2.12
N GLU A 372 -17.39 -30.22 -3.19
CA GLU A 372 -17.95 -30.18 -4.53
C GLU A 372 -18.84 -31.41 -4.78
N ARG A 373 -20.08 -31.16 -5.18
CA ARG A 373 -20.99 -32.20 -5.66
C ARG A 373 -21.33 -31.96 -7.13
N VAL A 374 -21.22 -33.03 -7.92
CA VAL A 374 -21.58 -33.02 -9.34
C VAL A 374 -23.01 -33.53 -9.49
N PHE A 375 -23.92 -32.65 -9.89
CA PHE A 375 -25.29 -32.99 -10.24
C PHE A 375 -25.39 -33.30 -11.73
N LYS A 376 -25.97 -34.45 -12.07
CA LYS A 376 -26.29 -34.80 -13.46
C LYS A 376 -27.74 -34.42 -13.74
N SER A 377 -27.95 -33.36 -14.51
CA SER A 377 -29.28 -32.99 -15.02
C SER A 377 -29.26 -33.09 -16.54
N GLY A 378 -29.74 -34.22 -17.09
CA GLY A 378 -29.66 -34.53 -18.51
C GLY A 378 -28.21 -34.69 -19.02
N ASN A 379 -27.88 -34.09 -20.17
CA ASN A 379 -26.54 -34.09 -20.79
C ASN A 379 -25.57 -33.05 -20.18
N ARG A 380 -25.94 -32.32 -19.11
CA ARG A 380 -25.07 -31.33 -18.47
C ARG A 380 -24.73 -31.77 -17.04
N GLU A 381 -23.44 -31.81 -16.75
CA GLU A 381 -22.92 -31.95 -15.39
C GLU A 381 -22.80 -30.54 -14.78
N ILE A 382 -23.47 -30.31 -13.64
CA ILE A 382 -23.42 -29.06 -12.88
C ILE A 382 -22.69 -29.35 -11.57
N THR A 383 -21.52 -28.75 -11.39
CA THR A 383 -20.80 -28.75 -10.12
C THR A 383 -21.38 -27.67 -9.20
N ALA A 384 -21.79 -28.04 -7.99
CA ALA A 384 -22.18 -27.09 -6.94
C ALA A 384 -21.34 -27.31 -5.69
N ILE A 385 -21.07 -26.21 -4.98
CA ILE A 385 -20.27 -26.19 -3.75
C ILE A 385 -21.25 -26.18 -2.57
N GLU A 386 -21.28 -27.25 -1.77
CA GLU A 386 -22.12 -27.38 -0.59
C GLU A 386 -21.27 -27.35 0.69
N SER A 387 -21.87 -27.05 1.84
CA SER A 387 -21.16 -27.18 3.11
C SER A 387 -20.87 -28.65 3.44
N SER A 388 -19.68 -28.92 3.97
CA SER A 388 -19.28 -30.24 4.45
C SER A 388 -19.97 -30.65 5.76
N VAL A 389 -20.48 -29.68 6.53
CA VAL A 389 -21.04 -29.91 7.86
C VAL A 389 -22.57 -29.83 7.81
N PRO A 390 -23.30 -30.87 8.28
CA PRO A 390 -24.75 -30.81 8.40
C PRO A 390 -25.23 -29.74 9.38
N SER A 391 -26.38 -29.12 9.09
CA SER A 391 -26.98 -28.06 9.92
C SER A 391 -27.24 -28.50 11.38
N GLN A 392 -27.73 -29.74 11.60
CA GLN A 392 -27.96 -30.24 12.96
C GLN A 392 -26.67 -30.35 13.78
N LEU A 393 -25.56 -30.72 13.14
CA LEU A 393 -24.27 -30.82 13.80
C LEU A 393 -23.73 -29.43 14.14
N LEU A 394 -23.84 -28.47 13.21
CA LEU A 394 -23.48 -27.06 13.47
C LEU A 394 -24.24 -26.49 14.67
N GLU A 395 -25.55 -26.76 14.76
CA GLU A 395 -26.37 -26.28 15.88
C GLU A 395 -25.93 -26.88 17.22
N SER A 396 -25.66 -28.19 17.27
CA SER A 396 -25.18 -28.85 18.49
C SER A 396 -23.82 -28.29 18.95
N VAL A 397 -22.87 -28.10 18.02
CA VAL A 397 -21.54 -27.55 18.32
C VAL A 397 -21.64 -26.09 18.76
N LEU A 398 -22.50 -25.30 18.11
CA LEU A 398 -22.76 -23.91 18.49
C LEU A 398 -23.34 -23.79 19.90
N GLN A 399 -24.26 -24.68 20.28
CA GLN A 399 -24.85 -24.68 21.63
C GLN A 399 -23.80 -24.96 22.72
N GLU A 400 -22.96 -25.98 22.51
CA GLU A 400 -21.86 -26.31 23.44
C GLU A 400 -20.83 -25.17 23.53
N LEU A 401 -20.45 -24.59 22.38
CA LEU A 401 -19.49 -23.50 22.32
C LEU A 401 -20.04 -22.22 22.95
N LYS A 402 -21.34 -21.94 22.81
CA LYS A 402 -22.03 -20.84 23.50
C LYS A 402 -21.99 -21.02 25.01
N GLY A 403 -22.26 -22.22 25.51
CA GLY A 403 -22.14 -22.54 26.93
C GLY A 403 -20.74 -22.25 27.47
N LEU A 404 -19.71 -22.68 26.74
CA LEU A 404 -18.31 -22.38 27.08
C LEU A 404 -18.00 -20.87 27.03
N GLN A 405 -18.48 -20.16 26.01
CA GLN A 405 -18.31 -18.72 25.90
C GLN A 405 -18.94 -17.99 27.10
N GLU A 406 -20.19 -18.29 27.44
CA GLU A 406 -20.89 -17.70 28.57
C GLU A 406 -20.18 -18.02 29.90
N PHE A 407 -19.67 -19.24 30.06
CA PHE A 407 -18.87 -19.61 31.23
C PHE A 407 -17.60 -18.76 31.34
N LEU A 408 -16.84 -18.59 30.25
CA LEU A 408 -15.63 -17.77 30.24
C LEU A 408 -15.93 -16.29 30.48
N ASP A 409 -17.01 -15.77 29.92
CA ASP A 409 -17.42 -14.37 30.08
C ASP A 409 -17.83 -14.07 31.53
N ARG A 410 -18.65 -14.95 32.14
CA ARG A 410 -19.06 -14.85 33.55
C ARG A 410 -17.90 -14.96 34.53
N ASN A 411 -16.90 -15.80 34.22
CA ASN A 411 -15.79 -16.09 35.12
C ASN A 411 -14.47 -15.39 34.73
N SER A 412 -14.52 -14.45 33.79
CA SER A 412 -13.35 -13.70 33.30
C SER A 412 -12.59 -12.94 34.40
N GLN A 413 -13.27 -12.56 35.49
CA GLN A 413 -12.67 -11.92 36.67
C GLN A 413 -11.85 -12.90 37.54
N PHE A 414 -12.20 -14.19 37.54
CA PHE A 414 -11.53 -15.24 38.34
C PHE A 414 -10.27 -15.80 37.66
N ALA A 415 -10.11 -15.56 36.36
CA ALA A 415 -8.93 -15.92 35.58
C ALA A 415 -7.70 -15.01 35.86
N GLY A 416 -7.83 -13.99 36.74
CA GLY A 416 -6.87 -12.88 36.84
C GLY A 416 -6.37 -12.51 38.23
N GLY A 417 -6.61 -13.28 39.30
CA GLY A 417 -6.09 -12.95 40.63
C GLY A 417 -5.91 -14.15 41.55
N PRO A 418 -5.01 -14.07 42.56
CA PRO A 418 -4.80 -15.14 43.52
C PRO A 418 -6.02 -15.21 44.45
N LEU A 419 -6.97 -16.07 44.14
CA LEU A 419 -8.09 -16.41 45.02
C LEU A 419 -7.88 -17.82 45.56
N GLY A 420 -6.82 -17.97 46.33
CA GLY A 420 -6.69 -19.02 47.34
C GLY A 420 -6.74 -18.36 48.71
N ASN A 421 -7.47 -18.95 49.65
CA ASN A 421 -7.41 -18.66 51.08
C ASN A 421 -5.94 -18.35 51.49
N PRO A 422 -5.64 -17.32 52.30
CA PRO A 422 -4.27 -16.99 52.74
C PRO A 422 -3.59 -18.13 53.51
N ASN A 423 -4.31 -19.21 53.84
CA ASN A 423 -3.78 -20.41 54.46
C ASN A 423 -3.23 -21.46 53.46
N THR A 424 -3.43 -21.30 52.14
CA THR A 424 -2.93 -22.23 51.11
C THR A 424 -1.56 -21.82 50.56
N THR A 425 -1.27 -20.52 50.49
CA THR A 425 0.05 -19.97 50.17
C THR A 425 1.11 -20.43 51.18
N ALA A 426 0.73 -20.63 52.44
CA ALA A 426 1.61 -21.19 53.48
C ALA A 426 2.00 -22.66 53.23
N LYS A 427 1.12 -23.48 52.63
CA LYS A 427 1.40 -24.90 52.34
C LYS A 427 2.24 -25.10 51.07
N VAL A 428 2.12 -24.22 50.08
CA VAL A 428 2.96 -24.22 48.87
C VAL A 428 4.37 -23.69 49.19
N GLN A 429 4.49 -22.68 50.06
CA GLN A 429 5.79 -22.24 50.60
C GLN A 429 6.52 -23.36 51.34
N GLN A 430 5.84 -24.24 52.08
CA GLN A 430 6.50 -25.35 52.78
C GLN A 430 6.92 -26.52 51.88
N ARG A 431 6.23 -26.82 50.77
CA ARG A 431 6.61 -27.95 49.89
C ARG A 431 7.78 -27.64 48.96
N LEU A 432 7.97 -26.39 48.56
CA LEU A 432 9.13 -25.96 47.76
C LEU A 432 10.41 -25.81 48.60
N ILE A 433 10.30 -25.63 49.92
CA ILE A 433 11.45 -25.55 50.84
C ILE A 433 12.00 -26.96 51.18
N GLY A 434 11.23 -28.03 50.97
CA GLY A 434 11.60 -29.38 51.42
C GLY A 434 12.57 -30.16 50.52
N PHE A 435 12.85 -29.72 49.30
CA PHE A 435 13.57 -30.55 48.31
C PHE A 435 14.98 -30.09 47.92
N MET A 436 15.50 -29.00 48.47
CA MET A 436 16.90 -28.63 48.29
C MET A 436 17.44 -28.00 49.58
N HIS A 437 18.22 -28.78 50.34
CA HIS A 437 19.04 -28.23 51.40
C HIS A 437 20.12 -27.33 50.74
N PRO A 438 20.24 -26.04 51.12
CA PRO A 438 21.23 -25.17 50.51
C PRO A 438 22.57 -25.34 51.23
N GLU A 439 23.56 -25.91 50.55
CA GLU A 439 24.95 -25.58 50.88
C GLU A 439 25.30 -24.26 50.18
N ASN A 440 25.42 -23.20 50.99
CA ASN A 440 26.07 -21.92 50.71
C ASN A 440 25.54 -21.04 49.55
N GLY A 441 24.29 -20.54 49.66
CA GLY A 441 23.80 -19.42 48.85
C GLY A 441 22.74 -18.58 49.57
N ASN A 442 22.74 -17.26 49.37
CA ASN A 442 21.82 -16.29 50.00
C ASN A 442 20.34 -16.65 49.76
N THR A 443 19.67 -17.19 50.78
CA THR A 443 18.26 -17.64 50.76
C THR A 443 17.26 -16.55 50.35
N GLN A 444 17.54 -15.27 50.63
CA GLN A 444 16.66 -14.14 50.26
C GLN A 444 16.60 -13.87 48.75
N GLN A 445 17.73 -13.96 48.03
CA GLN A 445 17.75 -13.72 46.58
C GLN A 445 17.06 -14.85 45.82
N MET A 446 17.26 -16.10 46.26
CA MET A 446 16.57 -17.26 45.68
C MET A 446 15.05 -17.21 45.91
N GLN A 447 14.61 -16.74 47.09
CA GLN A 447 13.18 -16.57 47.39
C GLN A 447 12.52 -15.48 46.53
N GLN A 448 13.22 -14.37 46.29
CA GLN A 448 12.74 -13.28 45.43
C GLN A 448 12.69 -13.70 43.96
N GLU A 449 13.67 -14.48 43.49
CA GLU A 449 13.67 -15.02 42.13
C GLU A 449 12.55 -16.05 41.91
N LEU A 450 12.28 -16.92 42.89
CA LEU A 450 11.18 -17.88 42.85
C LEU A 450 9.81 -17.17 42.83
N GLN A 451 9.65 -16.10 43.61
CA GLN A 451 8.46 -15.26 43.56
C GLN A 451 8.28 -14.59 42.19
N ARG A 452 9.34 -14.04 41.60
CA ARG A 452 9.29 -13.45 40.25
C ARG A 452 8.86 -14.48 39.21
N LYS A 453 9.45 -15.68 39.24
CA LYS A 453 9.13 -16.80 38.33
C LYS A 453 7.69 -17.30 38.51
N PHE A 454 7.15 -17.27 39.73
CA PHE A 454 5.74 -17.60 39.99
C PHE A 454 4.78 -16.55 39.37
N HIS A 455 5.07 -15.26 39.54
CA HIS A 455 4.28 -14.19 38.92
C HIS A 455 4.34 -14.24 37.39
N GLU A 456 5.49 -14.61 36.83
CA GLU A 456 5.67 -14.83 35.38
C GLU A 456 4.79 -15.96 34.85
N ALA A 457 4.73 -17.10 35.56
CA ALA A 457 3.84 -18.22 35.20
C ALA A 457 2.35 -17.81 35.25
N GLN A 458 1.94 -17.05 36.27
CA GLN A 458 0.57 -16.54 36.39
C GLN A 458 0.22 -15.53 35.28
N LEU A 459 1.16 -14.65 34.93
CA LEU A 459 0.97 -13.68 33.85
C LEU A 459 0.85 -14.39 32.49
N SER A 460 1.69 -15.38 32.24
CA SER A 460 1.64 -16.21 31.04
C SER A 460 0.31 -16.97 30.93
N GLU A 461 -0.16 -17.57 32.03
CA GLU A 461 -1.48 -18.21 32.09
C GLU A 461 -2.60 -17.22 31.79
N LYS A 462 -2.56 -16.01 32.35
CA LYS A 462 -3.56 -14.97 32.09
C LYS A 462 -3.60 -14.58 30.60
N ILE A 463 -2.45 -14.38 29.97
CA ILE A 463 -2.37 -14.05 28.53
C ILE A 463 -2.95 -15.20 27.70
N SER A 464 -2.60 -16.45 28.03
CA SER A 464 -3.11 -17.62 27.33
C SER A 464 -4.62 -17.81 27.51
N LEU A 465 -5.15 -17.56 28.72
CA LEU A 465 -6.59 -17.59 29.00
C LEU A 465 -7.36 -16.50 28.24
N GLN A 466 -6.78 -15.30 28.09
CA GLN A 466 -7.37 -14.26 27.24
C GLN A 466 -7.35 -14.65 25.77
N ALA A 467 -6.27 -15.28 25.30
CA ALA A 467 -6.16 -15.76 23.93
C ALA A 467 -7.18 -16.86 23.61
N ILE A 468 -7.37 -17.86 24.49
CA ILE A 468 -8.40 -18.91 24.30
C ILE A 468 -9.82 -18.32 24.39
N GLN A 469 -10.07 -17.34 25.26
CA GLN A 469 -11.37 -16.65 25.30
C GLN A 469 -11.67 -15.92 23.99
N GLN A 470 -10.68 -15.23 23.41
CA GLN A 470 -10.82 -14.62 22.10
C GLN A 470 -11.00 -15.66 20.99
N LEU A 471 -10.31 -16.80 21.07
CA LEU A 471 -10.45 -17.90 20.12
C LEU A 471 -11.87 -18.49 20.16
N VAL A 472 -12.39 -18.78 21.36
CA VAL A 472 -13.77 -19.27 21.56
C VAL A 472 -14.78 -18.32 20.96
N ARG A 473 -14.67 -17.01 21.22
CA ARG A 473 -15.55 -15.98 20.65
C ARG A 473 -15.47 -15.94 19.12
N LYS A 474 -14.27 -15.97 18.54
CA LYS A 474 -14.08 -15.99 17.08
C LYS A 474 -14.63 -17.26 16.45
N SER A 475 -14.37 -18.43 17.04
CA SER A 475 -14.89 -19.72 16.57
C SER A 475 -16.41 -19.78 16.62
N TYR A 476 -17.03 -19.26 17.69
CA TYR A 476 -18.48 -19.15 17.80
C TYR A 476 -19.06 -18.29 16.69
N GLN A 477 -18.52 -17.09 16.49
CA GLN A 477 -19.03 -16.17 15.46
C GLN A 477 -18.80 -16.70 14.04
N ALA A 478 -17.68 -17.36 13.76
CA ALA A 478 -17.42 -17.99 12.47
C ALA A 478 -18.39 -19.15 12.19
N LEU A 479 -18.64 -20.03 13.18
CA LEU A 479 -19.64 -21.10 13.05
C LEU A 479 -21.06 -20.55 12.89
N ALA A 480 -21.39 -19.48 13.61
CA ALA A 480 -22.73 -18.90 13.57
C ALA A 480 -22.98 -18.16 12.25
N LEU A 481 -21.98 -17.45 11.71
CA LEU A 481 -21.98 -16.96 10.34
C LEU A 481 -22.15 -18.12 9.35
N TRP A 482 -21.42 -19.22 9.55
CA TRP A 482 -21.52 -20.38 8.66
C TRP A 482 -22.91 -21.03 8.67
N LYS A 483 -23.53 -21.16 9.85
CA LYS A 483 -24.93 -21.59 10.00
C LYS A 483 -25.88 -20.66 9.23
N LEU A 484 -25.71 -19.35 9.41
CA LEU A 484 -26.52 -18.34 8.73
C LEU A 484 -26.40 -18.43 7.20
N LEU A 485 -25.19 -18.62 6.67
CA LEU A 485 -24.97 -18.83 5.23
C LEU A 485 -25.66 -20.11 4.73
N CYS A 486 -25.68 -21.17 5.54
CA CYS A 486 -26.40 -22.40 5.21
C CYS A 486 -27.93 -22.22 5.17
N GLU A 487 -28.49 -21.34 6.01
CA GLU A 487 -29.93 -21.02 6.03
C GLU A 487 -30.37 -20.17 4.82
N HIS A 488 -29.48 -19.34 4.27
CA HIS A 488 -29.75 -18.42 3.15
C HIS A 488 -29.27 -18.91 1.77
N GLN A 489 -29.39 -20.22 1.48
CA GLN A 489 -29.01 -20.81 0.18
C GLN A 489 -27.51 -20.65 -0.15
N PHE A 490 -26.66 -21.27 0.68
CA PHE A 490 -25.19 -21.26 0.57
C PHE A 490 -24.63 -21.37 -0.86
N THR A 491 -25.17 -22.27 -1.68
CA THR A 491 -24.72 -22.52 -3.05
C THR A 491 -24.82 -21.28 -3.95
N VAL A 492 -25.86 -20.45 -3.77
CA VAL A 492 -26.05 -19.21 -4.55
C VAL A 492 -25.06 -18.14 -4.10
N ILE A 493 -24.85 -18.01 -2.78
CA ILE A 493 -23.93 -17.02 -2.20
C ILE A 493 -22.49 -17.29 -2.66
N VAL A 494 -22.06 -18.56 -2.66
CA VAL A 494 -20.74 -18.94 -3.17
C VAL A 494 -20.62 -18.69 -4.67
N GLY A 495 -21.72 -18.85 -5.43
CA GLY A 495 -21.76 -18.54 -6.86
C GLY A 495 -21.47 -17.08 -7.20
N GLU A 496 -21.83 -16.14 -6.32
CA GLU A 496 -21.55 -14.69 -6.47
C GLU A 496 -20.13 -14.29 -6.11
N LEU A 497 -19.41 -15.14 -5.39
CA LEU A 497 -18.06 -14.87 -4.94
C LEU A 497 -17.09 -14.84 -6.13
N GLN A 498 -16.02 -14.03 -6.07
CA GLN A 498 -14.99 -14.02 -7.13
C GLN A 498 -14.33 -15.42 -7.25
N LYS A 499 -13.90 -15.79 -8.47
CA LYS A 499 -13.36 -17.13 -8.73
C LYS A 499 -12.13 -17.45 -7.88
N GLU A 500 -11.30 -16.46 -7.59
CA GLU A 500 -10.12 -16.58 -6.74
C GLU A 500 -10.51 -17.03 -5.32
N PHE A 501 -11.52 -16.37 -4.74
CA PHE A 501 -12.05 -16.72 -3.42
C PHE A 501 -12.82 -18.05 -3.41
N GLN A 502 -13.47 -18.42 -4.52
CA GLN A 502 -14.11 -19.75 -4.64
C GLN A 502 -13.07 -20.88 -4.61
N GLU A 503 -11.95 -20.74 -5.31
CA GLU A 503 -10.85 -21.72 -5.26
C GLU A 503 -10.16 -21.72 -3.89
N GLN A 504 -9.96 -20.56 -3.27
CA GLN A 504 -9.46 -20.46 -1.90
C GLN A 504 -10.37 -21.20 -0.91
N LEU A 505 -11.69 -21.04 -1.00
CA LEU A 505 -12.66 -21.67 -0.11
C LEU A 505 -12.56 -23.21 -0.11
N LYS A 506 -12.20 -23.83 -1.25
CA LYS A 506 -12.07 -25.29 -1.37
C LYS A 506 -10.91 -25.86 -0.56
N ILE A 507 -9.83 -25.10 -0.46
CA ILE A 507 -8.59 -25.51 0.21
C ILE A 507 -8.48 -25.01 1.66
N THR A 508 -9.40 -24.16 2.10
CA THR A 508 -9.44 -23.66 3.48
C THR A 508 -10.10 -24.64 4.43
N THR A 509 -9.45 -24.90 5.57
CA THR A 509 -10.04 -25.61 6.70
C THR A 509 -10.82 -24.65 7.59
N PHE A 510 -11.68 -25.16 8.47
CA PHE A 510 -12.37 -24.31 9.45
C PHE A 510 -11.37 -23.56 10.36
N LYS A 511 -10.28 -24.22 10.75
CA LYS A 511 -9.17 -23.61 11.50
C LYS A 511 -8.59 -22.38 10.78
N ASP A 512 -8.35 -22.47 9.48
CA ASP A 512 -7.78 -21.37 8.70
C ASP A 512 -8.74 -20.19 8.60
N LEU A 513 -10.05 -20.46 8.44
CA LEU A 513 -11.09 -19.43 8.45
C LEU A 513 -11.11 -18.62 9.76
N VAL A 514 -10.95 -19.29 10.91
CA VAL A 514 -10.98 -18.63 12.23
C VAL A 514 -9.70 -17.83 12.51
N ILE A 515 -8.54 -18.35 12.10
CA ILE A 515 -7.24 -17.79 12.51
C ILE A 515 -6.69 -16.79 11.49
N ARG A 516 -6.84 -17.05 10.19
CA ARG A 516 -6.09 -16.38 9.11
C ARG A 516 -6.97 -15.54 8.20
N ASP A 517 -8.14 -16.04 7.78
CA ASP A 517 -8.84 -15.50 6.62
C ASP A 517 -10.00 -14.53 6.95
N LYS A 518 -9.62 -13.35 7.45
CA LYS A 518 -10.57 -12.23 7.63
C LYS A 518 -11.15 -11.71 6.30
N GLU A 519 -10.36 -11.73 5.24
CA GLU A 519 -10.80 -11.25 3.92
C GLU A 519 -11.86 -12.18 3.32
N LEU A 520 -11.70 -13.50 3.47
CA LEU A 520 -12.67 -14.49 2.98
C LEU A 520 -14.00 -14.39 3.72
N THR A 521 -13.97 -14.24 5.05
CA THR A 521 -15.19 -14.04 5.85
C THR A 521 -15.89 -12.73 5.48
N GLY A 522 -15.14 -11.65 5.28
CA GLY A 522 -15.68 -10.37 4.78
C GLY A 522 -16.29 -10.49 3.39
N ALA A 523 -15.64 -11.21 2.47
CA ALA A 523 -16.14 -11.45 1.12
C ALA A 523 -17.42 -12.31 1.12
N LEU A 524 -17.52 -13.34 1.98
CA LEU A 524 -18.74 -14.14 2.15
C LEU A 524 -19.91 -13.29 2.68
N ILE A 525 -19.67 -12.43 3.66
CA ILE A 525 -20.68 -11.49 4.18
C ILE A 525 -21.12 -10.51 3.07
N ALA A 526 -20.15 -9.95 2.33
CA ALA A 526 -20.45 -9.05 1.21
C ALA A 526 -21.28 -9.75 0.12
N SER A 527 -20.94 -10.99 -0.24
CA SER A 527 -21.72 -11.79 -1.20
C SER A 527 -23.14 -12.09 -0.71
N LEU A 528 -23.31 -12.43 0.57
CA LEU A 528 -24.64 -12.62 1.18
C LEU A 528 -25.48 -11.34 1.07
N ILE A 529 -24.91 -10.18 1.43
CA ILE A 529 -25.59 -8.89 1.35
C ILE A 529 -25.91 -8.52 -0.09
N ASN A 530 -24.98 -8.73 -1.02
CA ASN A 530 -25.19 -8.47 -2.45
C ASN A 530 -26.29 -9.34 -3.05
N CYS A 531 -26.47 -10.59 -2.58
CA CYS A 531 -27.61 -11.43 -2.99
C CYS A 531 -28.94 -10.77 -2.59
N TYR A 532 -29.05 -10.28 -1.35
CA TYR A 532 -30.25 -9.56 -0.88
C TYR A 532 -30.49 -8.25 -1.65
N ILE A 533 -29.43 -7.51 -1.98
CA ILE A 533 -29.53 -6.28 -2.79
C ILE A 533 -30.04 -6.61 -4.20
N ARG A 534 -29.56 -7.69 -4.83
CA ARG A 534 -30.02 -8.12 -6.15
C ARG A 534 -31.48 -8.54 -6.16
N ASP A 535 -31.93 -9.22 -5.11
CA ASP A 535 -33.32 -9.65 -4.97
C ASP A 535 -34.26 -8.49 -4.57
N ASN A 536 -33.73 -7.26 -4.49
CA ASN A 536 -34.44 -6.05 -4.05
C ASN A 536 -35.06 -6.15 -2.65
N ALA A 537 -34.60 -7.10 -1.83
CA ALA A 537 -35.00 -7.24 -0.43
C ALA A 537 -34.32 -6.16 0.45
N ALA A 538 -34.93 -5.81 1.57
CA ALA A 538 -34.35 -4.86 2.53
C ALA A 538 -33.17 -5.50 3.28
N VAL A 539 -32.02 -4.83 3.29
CA VAL A 539 -30.80 -5.36 3.93
C VAL A 539 -30.84 -5.18 5.45
N ASP A 540 -31.68 -4.26 5.95
CA ASP A 540 -31.80 -3.94 7.40
C ASP A 540 -32.00 -5.20 8.28
N GLY A 541 -32.84 -6.15 7.86
CA GLY A 541 -33.11 -7.37 8.63
C GLY A 541 -31.88 -8.29 8.74
N ILE A 542 -31.18 -8.51 7.62
CA ILE A 542 -29.99 -9.38 7.60
C ILE A 542 -28.79 -8.69 8.25
N SER A 543 -28.62 -7.37 8.09
CA SER A 543 -27.58 -6.60 8.76
C SER A 543 -27.74 -6.60 10.28
N LEU A 544 -28.96 -6.45 10.81
CA LEU A 544 -29.20 -6.56 12.26
C LEU A 544 -28.90 -7.97 12.77
N HIS A 545 -29.25 -8.99 12.00
CA HIS A 545 -28.96 -10.37 12.38
C HIS A 545 -27.46 -10.68 12.37
N LEU A 546 -26.71 -10.19 11.38
CA LEU A 546 -25.25 -10.28 11.31
C LEU A 546 -24.56 -9.54 12.47
N GLN A 547 -25.08 -8.37 12.86
CA GLN A 547 -24.56 -7.62 14.02
C GLN A 547 -24.77 -8.36 15.34
N ASP A 548 -25.91 -9.02 15.52
CA ASP A 548 -26.22 -9.79 16.74
C ASP A 548 -25.38 -11.08 16.82
N ILE A 549 -25.23 -11.78 15.70
CA ILE A 549 -24.54 -13.06 15.64
C ILE A 549 -23.00 -12.91 15.62
N CYS A 550 -22.47 -12.01 14.80
CA CYS A 550 -21.03 -11.91 14.54
C CYS A 550 -20.48 -10.48 14.61
N PRO A 551 -20.54 -9.80 15.78
CA PRO A 551 -20.10 -8.41 15.91
C PRO A 551 -18.59 -8.18 15.73
N LEU A 552 -17.75 -9.22 15.84
CA LEU A 552 -16.31 -9.11 15.56
C LEU A 552 -15.99 -9.23 14.06
N LEU A 553 -16.92 -9.78 13.27
CA LEU A 553 -16.77 -9.95 11.82
C LEU A 553 -17.57 -8.90 11.04
N TYR A 554 -18.69 -8.41 11.60
CA TYR A 554 -19.57 -7.42 11.00
C TYR A 554 -19.90 -6.32 12.00
N SER A 555 -19.29 -5.15 11.81
CA SER A 555 -19.40 -4.01 12.71
C SER A 555 -20.65 -3.16 12.45
N THR A 556 -20.88 -2.19 13.32
CA THR A 556 -21.89 -1.14 13.09
C THR A 556 -21.59 -0.33 11.83
N ASP A 557 -20.31 -0.11 11.55
CA ASP A 557 -19.85 0.68 10.40
C ASP A 557 -20.08 -0.09 9.09
N ASP A 558 -19.89 -1.42 9.11
CA ASP A 558 -20.17 -2.30 7.97
C ASP A 558 -21.67 -2.32 7.61
N ALA A 559 -22.56 -2.25 8.60
CA ALA A 559 -23.99 -2.15 8.37
C ALA A 559 -24.42 -0.81 7.77
N VAL A 560 -23.85 0.29 8.26
CA VAL A 560 -24.07 1.60 7.65
C VAL A 560 -23.57 1.60 6.20
N CYS A 561 -22.41 0.98 5.94
CA CYS A 561 -21.86 0.82 4.59
C CYS A 561 -22.78 -0.02 3.68
N SER A 562 -23.30 -1.13 4.21
CA SER A 562 -24.20 -2.04 3.49
C SER A 562 -25.52 -1.35 3.13
N LYS A 563 -26.09 -0.58 4.06
CA LYS A 563 -27.30 0.22 3.83
C LYS A 563 -27.06 1.34 2.82
N ALA A 564 -25.92 2.03 2.91
CA ALA A 564 -25.56 3.06 1.96
C ALA A 564 -25.38 2.50 0.53
N ASN A 565 -24.81 1.29 0.42
CA ASN A 565 -24.66 0.57 -0.85
C ASN A 565 -26.01 0.06 -1.39
N GLU A 566 -26.91 -0.45 -0.54
CA GLU A 566 -28.29 -0.82 -0.91
C GLU A 566 -29.02 0.36 -1.56
N LEU A 567 -28.98 1.54 -0.93
CA LEU A 567 -29.58 2.76 -1.45
C LEU A 567 -28.95 3.17 -2.80
N LEU A 568 -27.63 3.06 -2.92
CA LEU A 568 -26.91 3.37 -4.16
C LEU A 568 -27.32 2.40 -5.29
N GLN A 569 -27.29 1.09 -5.05
CA GLN A 569 -27.63 0.10 -6.07
C GLN A 569 -29.11 0.17 -6.47
N ARG A 570 -30.02 0.37 -5.50
CA ARG A 570 -31.44 0.60 -5.82
C ARG A 570 -31.66 1.85 -6.66
N SER A 571 -30.91 2.93 -6.41
CA SER A 571 -31.01 4.17 -7.20
C SER A 571 -30.70 3.97 -8.70
N ARG A 572 -29.99 2.90 -9.07
CA ARG A 572 -29.72 2.53 -10.47
C ARG A 572 -30.95 1.98 -11.18
N GLN A 573 -31.85 1.34 -10.45
CA GLN A 573 -33.06 0.73 -10.98
C GLN A 573 -34.26 1.70 -11.02
N VAL A 574 -34.19 2.80 -10.26
CA VAL A 574 -35.26 3.81 -10.20
C VAL A 574 -35.27 4.68 -11.46
N GLN A 575 -36.44 4.76 -12.11
CA GLN A 575 -36.64 5.56 -13.33
C GLN A 575 -36.92 7.06 -13.05
N SER A 576 -37.50 7.38 -11.90
CA SER A 576 -37.83 8.77 -11.52
C SER A 576 -36.57 9.54 -11.09
N LYS A 577 -36.29 10.67 -11.76
CA LYS A 577 -35.10 11.50 -11.49
C LYS A 577 -35.10 12.08 -10.07
N SER A 578 -36.25 12.53 -9.56
CA SER A 578 -36.35 13.14 -8.23
C SER A 578 -36.19 12.12 -7.10
N GLU A 579 -36.74 10.93 -7.29
CA GLU A 579 -36.62 9.85 -6.30
C GLU A 579 -35.20 9.27 -6.29
N LYS A 580 -34.60 9.12 -7.48
CA LYS A 580 -33.19 8.74 -7.63
C LYS A 580 -32.27 9.73 -6.90
N GLU A 581 -32.47 11.04 -7.07
CA GLU A 581 -31.68 12.06 -6.37
C GLU A 581 -31.88 12.01 -4.85
N ARG A 582 -33.12 11.78 -4.37
CA ARG A 582 -33.40 11.60 -2.94
C ARG A 582 -32.65 10.40 -2.35
N MET A 583 -32.70 9.25 -3.01
CA MET A 583 -32.02 8.02 -2.55
C MET A 583 -30.49 8.18 -2.56
N LEU A 584 -29.93 8.86 -3.56
CA LEU A 584 -28.51 9.16 -3.64
C LEU A 584 -28.05 10.10 -2.52
N ARG A 585 -28.86 11.11 -2.17
CA ARG A 585 -28.58 11.99 -1.02
C ARG A 585 -28.68 11.27 0.32
N GLU A 586 -29.62 10.33 0.47
CA GLU A 586 -29.72 9.48 1.66
C GLU A 586 -28.51 8.54 1.77
N SER A 587 -28.11 7.90 0.67
CA SER A 587 -26.88 7.09 0.58
C SER A 587 -25.64 7.90 0.97
N LEU A 588 -25.52 9.14 0.47
CA LEU A 588 -24.40 10.03 0.80
C LEU A 588 -24.33 10.35 2.30
N LYS A 589 -25.48 10.64 2.93
CA LYS A 589 -25.55 10.90 4.38
C LYS A 589 -25.10 9.71 5.20
N GLU A 590 -25.44 8.49 4.78
CA GLU A 590 -24.98 7.28 5.47
C GLU A 590 -23.46 7.08 5.29
N TYR A 591 -22.91 7.22 4.07
CA TYR A 591 -21.46 7.15 3.86
C TYR A 591 -20.68 8.26 4.59
N GLN A 592 -21.25 9.45 4.73
CA GLN A 592 -20.64 10.55 5.50
C GLN A 592 -20.48 10.19 6.97
N LYS A 593 -21.32 9.32 7.57
CA LYS A 593 -21.16 8.89 8.97
C LYS A 593 -19.86 8.08 9.16
N ILE A 594 -19.51 7.23 8.20
CA ILE A 594 -18.43 6.23 8.27
C ILE A 594 -17.19 6.56 7.40
N SER A 595 -17.03 7.82 6.97
CA SER A 595 -16.05 8.25 5.98
C SER A 595 -14.57 7.88 6.22
N ASN A 596 -14.18 7.48 7.44
CA ASN A 596 -12.80 7.12 7.77
C ASN A 596 -12.44 5.68 7.37
N GLN A 597 -13.41 4.77 7.36
CA GLN A 597 -13.20 3.34 7.09
C GLN A 597 -13.68 2.91 5.70
N VAL A 598 -14.32 3.81 4.96
CA VAL A 598 -14.88 3.54 3.63
C VAL A 598 -13.79 3.52 2.55
N ASP A 599 -13.87 2.54 1.65
CA ASP A 599 -13.15 2.58 0.37
C ASP A 599 -13.76 3.66 -0.55
N LEU A 600 -13.21 4.87 -0.42
CA LEU A 600 -13.63 6.04 -1.19
C LEU A 600 -13.52 5.81 -2.71
N SER A 601 -12.53 5.04 -3.17
CA SER A 601 -12.29 4.85 -4.60
C SER A 601 -13.45 4.07 -5.25
N ASN A 602 -13.84 2.95 -4.64
CA ASN A 602 -14.95 2.13 -5.12
C ASN A 602 -16.29 2.89 -5.04
N VAL A 603 -16.57 3.55 -3.92
CA VAL A 603 -17.83 4.31 -3.76
C VAL A 603 -17.90 5.48 -4.76
N CYS A 604 -16.80 6.21 -4.97
CA CYS A 604 -16.75 7.28 -5.97
C CYS A 604 -16.89 6.73 -7.40
N ALA A 605 -16.33 5.55 -7.71
CA ALA A 605 -16.57 4.85 -8.98
C ALA A 605 -18.05 4.51 -9.17
N GLN A 606 -18.72 4.05 -8.12
CA GLN A 606 -20.14 3.74 -8.17
C GLN A 606 -21.01 4.99 -8.33
N TYR A 607 -20.71 6.10 -7.64
CA TYR A 607 -21.42 7.37 -7.83
C TYR A 607 -21.21 7.97 -9.22
N ARG A 608 -20.00 7.82 -9.80
CA ARG A 608 -19.73 8.18 -11.21
C ARG A 608 -20.66 7.45 -12.17
N GLN A 609 -20.84 6.13 -12.00
CA GLN A 609 -21.75 5.34 -12.84
C GLN A 609 -23.21 5.82 -12.78
N VAL A 610 -23.64 6.37 -11.64
CA VAL A 610 -25.00 6.90 -11.45
C VAL A 610 -25.11 8.40 -11.81
N ARG A 611 -24.01 9.02 -12.27
CA ARG A 611 -23.88 10.45 -12.62
C ARG A 611 -24.10 11.40 -11.44
N PHE A 612 -23.79 10.95 -10.21
CA PHE A 612 -23.93 11.75 -8.99
C PHE A 612 -22.60 12.38 -8.55
N TYR A 613 -22.16 13.39 -9.29
CA TYR A 613 -20.85 14.04 -9.06
C TYR A 613 -20.81 14.92 -7.80
N GLU A 614 -21.95 15.46 -7.37
CA GLU A 614 -22.07 16.22 -6.11
C GLU A 614 -21.65 15.35 -4.91
N GLY A 615 -22.13 14.10 -4.86
CA GLY A 615 -21.76 13.15 -3.81
C GLY A 615 -20.28 12.79 -3.81
N VAL A 616 -19.62 12.73 -4.96
CA VAL A 616 -18.17 12.47 -5.05
C VAL A 616 -17.36 13.59 -4.39
N VAL A 617 -17.72 14.85 -4.67
CA VAL A 617 -17.05 16.02 -4.09
C VAL A 617 -17.32 16.08 -2.59
N GLU A 618 -18.59 16.04 -2.17
CA GLU A 618 -18.94 16.18 -0.76
C GLU A 618 -18.41 15.03 0.11
N LEU A 619 -18.49 13.78 -0.36
CA LEU A 619 -17.98 12.64 0.40
C LEU A 619 -16.46 12.71 0.55
N SER A 620 -15.73 13.02 -0.53
CA SER A 620 -14.27 13.09 -0.52
C SER A 620 -13.76 14.23 0.35
N LEU A 621 -14.42 15.40 0.34
CA LEU A 621 -14.10 16.52 1.23
C LEU A 621 -14.42 16.19 2.70
N THR A 622 -15.58 15.59 2.97
CA THR A 622 -15.95 15.16 4.34
C THR A 622 -14.97 14.11 4.87
N ALA A 623 -14.53 13.18 4.03
CA ALA A 623 -13.55 12.16 4.40
C ALA A 623 -12.18 12.77 4.67
N ALA A 624 -11.74 13.76 3.87
CA ALA A 624 -10.50 14.48 4.13
C ALA A 624 -10.53 15.24 5.46
N GLU A 625 -11.64 15.92 5.77
CA GLU A 625 -11.82 16.64 7.04
C GLU A 625 -11.85 15.70 8.24
N LYS A 626 -12.52 14.55 8.14
CA LYS A 626 -12.61 13.58 9.25
C LYS A 626 -11.34 12.75 9.47
N LYS A 627 -10.49 12.58 8.45
CA LYS A 627 -9.16 11.97 8.58
C LYS A 627 -8.15 12.93 9.24
N ASP A 628 -8.29 14.23 8.99
CA ASP A 628 -7.45 15.28 9.59
C ASP A 628 -8.29 16.38 10.28
N PRO A 629 -8.95 16.07 11.41
CA PRO A 629 -9.82 17.02 12.11
C PRO A 629 -9.02 18.15 12.79
N GLN A 630 -7.73 17.93 13.04
CA GLN A 630 -6.84 18.90 13.69
C GLN A 630 -6.14 19.83 12.69
N GLY A 631 -6.23 19.56 11.38
CA GLY A 631 -5.57 20.36 10.34
C GLY A 631 -4.04 20.19 10.32
N LEU A 632 -3.53 19.05 10.75
CA LEU A 632 -2.10 18.74 10.80
C LEU A 632 -1.48 18.76 9.39
N GLY A 633 -2.21 18.31 8.37
CA GLY A 633 -1.74 18.37 6.99
C GLY A 633 -1.57 19.81 6.49
N LEU A 634 -2.42 20.74 6.95
CA LEU A 634 -2.33 22.15 6.56
C LEU A 634 -1.14 22.83 7.26
N HIS A 635 -0.90 22.47 8.52
CA HIS A 635 0.28 22.91 9.26
C HIS A 635 1.57 22.44 8.58
N PHE A 636 1.67 21.15 8.27
CA PHE A 636 2.80 20.56 7.54
C PHE A 636 3.08 21.30 6.23
N TYR A 637 2.02 21.56 5.45
CA TYR A 637 2.15 22.33 4.22
C TYR A 637 2.68 23.75 4.50
N LYS A 638 2.07 24.53 5.41
CA LYS A 638 2.48 25.91 5.69
C LYS A 638 3.92 26.05 6.19
N HIS A 639 4.44 25.05 6.88
CA HIS A 639 5.81 25.03 7.43
C HIS A 639 6.89 24.58 6.45
N GLY A 640 6.56 24.37 5.16
CA GLY A 640 7.56 24.09 4.14
C GLY A 640 7.90 22.59 4.00
N GLU A 641 7.00 21.70 4.41
CA GLU A 641 7.14 20.24 4.26
C GLU A 641 8.41 19.68 4.96
N PRO A 642 8.57 19.92 6.28
CA PRO A 642 9.75 19.47 7.02
C PRO A 642 9.82 17.94 7.09
N GLU A 643 10.96 17.34 6.68
CA GLU A 643 11.14 15.88 6.64
C GLU A 643 11.01 15.20 8.03
N GLU A 644 11.17 15.95 9.11
CA GLU A 644 11.07 15.44 10.50
C GLU A 644 9.61 15.22 10.96
N ASP A 645 8.62 15.88 10.35
CA ASP A 645 7.21 15.79 10.75
C ASP A 645 6.48 14.65 10.03
N MET A 646 6.76 13.41 10.45
CA MET A 646 6.14 12.21 9.89
C MET A 646 4.61 12.17 10.07
N VAL A 647 4.10 12.75 11.16
CA VAL A 647 2.66 12.76 11.47
C VAL A 647 1.93 13.73 10.55
N GLY A 648 2.49 14.93 10.37
CA GLY A 648 2.01 15.91 9.40
C GLY A 648 2.05 15.40 7.96
N LEU A 649 3.13 14.69 7.57
CA LEU A 649 3.25 14.07 6.25
C LEU A 649 2.17 13.01 6.00
N GLN A 650 1.91 12.14 6.99
CA GLN A 650 0.86 11.12 6.86
C GLN A 650 -0.53 11.75 6.70
N ALA A 651 -0.86 12.74 7.53
CA ALA A 651 -2.14 13.46 7.42
C ALA A 651 -2.29 14.17 6.06
N PHE A 652 -1.21 14.77 5.56
CA PHE A 652 -1.17 15.39 4.24
C PHE A 652 -1.41 14.37 3.11
N GLN A 653 -0.75 13.21 3.13
CA GLN A 653 -0.94 12.14 2.15
C GLN A 653 -2.36 11.56 2.16
N GLU A 654 -2.94 11.33 3.34
CA GLU A 654 -4.30 10.82 3.46
C GLU A 654 -5.36 11.78 2.90
N ARG A 655 -5.16 13.10 3.07
CA ARG A 655 -5.99 14.13 2.43
C ARG A 655 -5.82 14.16 0.92
N LEU A 656 -4.57 14.11 0.43
CA LEU A 656 -4.31 14.05 -1.01
C LEU A 656 -4.95 12.82 -1.66
N ASN A 657 -4.90 11.64 -1.02
CA ASN A 657 -5.56 10.44 -1.50
C ASN A 657 -7.09 10.61 -1.60
N SER A 658 -7.68 11.37 -0.68
CA SER A 658 -9.11 11.68 -0.70
C SER A 658 -9.44 12.67 -1.83
N TYR A 659 -8.62 13.70 -2.04
CA TYR A 659 -8.79 14.65 -3.16
C TYR A 659 -8.55 14.01 -4.51
N LYS A 660 -7.69 13.00 -4.58
CA LYS A 660 -7.40 12.26 -5.81
C LYS A 660 -8.66 11.67 -6.44
N CYS A 661 -9.61 11.21 -5.63
CA CYS A 661 -10.91 10.72 -6.13
C CYS A 661 -11.69 11.80 -6.91
N ILE A 662 -11.58 13.07 -6.47
CA ILE A 662 -12.18 14.23 -7.14
C ILE A 662 -11.42 14.55 -8.44
N THR A 663 -10.09 14.65 -8.37
CA THR A 663 -9.27 15.01 -9.54
C THR A 663 -9.31 13.94 -10.62
N ASP A 664 -9.32 12.65 -10.25
CA ASP A 664 -9.43 11.54 -11.21
C ASP A 664 -10.79 11.57 -11.92
N THR A 665 -11.87 11.88 -11.20
CA THR A 665 -13.21 12.05 -11.78
C THR A 665 -13.26 13.27 -12.72
N LEU A 666 -12.66 14.40 -12.33
CA LEU A 666 -12.55 15.58 -13.19
C LEU A 666 -11.71 15.30 -14.44
N GLN A 667 -10.61 14.56 -14.31
CA GLN A 667 -9.74 14.17 -15.41
C GLN A 667 -10.48 13.28 -16.41
N GLU A 668 -11.26 12.33 -15.93
CA GLU A 668 -12.08 11.47 -16.77
C GLU A 668 -13.12 12.28 -17.56
N LEU A 669 -13.81 13.22 -16.91
CA LEU A 669 -14.77 14.12 -17.57
C LEU A 669 -14.10 15.03 -18.61
N VAL A 670 -12.92 15.56 -18.30
CA VAL A 670 -12.13 16.36 -19.26
C VAL A 670 -11.72 15.52 -20.47
N ASN A 671 -11.22 14.31 -20.25
CA ASN A 671 -10.81 13.40 -21.32
C ASN A 671 -12.01 13.02 -22.20
N GLN A 672 -13.18 12.75 -21.60
CA GLN A 672 -14.41 12.47 -22.33
C GLN A 672 -14.91 13.69 -23.12
N SER A 673 -14.80 14.91 -22.57
CA SER A 673 -15.19 16.15 -23.26
C SER A 673 -14.30 16.49 -24.45
N LYS A 674 -13.00 16.18 -24.35
CA LYS A 674 -11.98 16.42 -25.40
C LYS A 674 -11.91 15.28 -26.41
N ALA A 675 -12.57 14.15 -26.17
CA ALA A 675 -12.57 13.02 -27.10
C ALA A 675 -13.19 13.46 -28.45
N ALA A 676 -12.51 13.21 -29.56
CA ALA A 676 -13.05 13.51 -30.88
C ALA A 676 -14.40 12.79 -31.06
N PRO A 677 -15.44 13.45 -31.61
CA PRO A 677 -16.68 12.76 -31.94
C PRO A 677 -16.32 11.59 -32.86
N GLN A 678 -16.59 10.35 -32.43
CA GLN A 678 -16.33 9.21 -33.30
C GLN A 678 -17.15 9.39 -34.58
N SER A 679 -16.46 9.55 -35.71
CA SER A 679 -17.08 9.48 -37.03
C SER A 679 -17.90 8.18 -37.10
N PRO A 680 -19.17 8.22 -37.51
CA PRO A 680 -19.99 7.02 -37.59
C PRO A 680 -19.30 6.03 -38.50
N SER A 681 -18.82 4.93 -37.93
CA SER A 681 -18.18 3.87 -38.68
C SER A 681 -19.21 3.29 -39.64
N VAL A 682 -18.89 3.24 -40.93
CA VAL A 682 -19.74 2.63 -41.96
C VAL A 682 -20.08 1.19 -41.51
N PRO A 683 -21.35 0.82 -41.32
CA PRO A 683 -21.72 -0.53 -40.91
C PRO A 683 -21.22 -1.53 -41.95
N LYS A 684 -20.48 -2.56 -41.54
CA LYS A 684 -20.00 -3.64 -42.43
C LYS A 684 -21.13 -4.54 -42.97
N LYS A 685 -22.41 -4.23 -42.69
CA LYS A 685 -23.59 -4.95 -43.21
C LYS A 685 -24.71 -3.95 -43.54
N PRO A 686 -25.44 -4.13 -44.66
CA PRO A 686 -26.63 -3.33 -44.95
C PRO A 686 -27.73 -3.67 -43.94
N GLY A 687 -28.19 -2.67 -43.20
CA GLY A 687 -29.28 -2.75 -42.24
C GLY A 687 -29.55 -1.35 -41.67
N PRO A 688 -30.75 -1.10 -41.10
CA PRO A 688 -31.05 0.20 -40.49
C PRO A 688 -29.98 0.52 -39.42
N PRO A 689 -29.63 1.80 -39.24
CA PRO A 689 -28.52 2.19 -38.37
C PRO A 689 -28.75 1.63 -36.96
N VAL A 690 -27.80 0.85 -36.49
CA VAL A 690 -27.78 0.38 -35.11
C VAL A 690 -27.51 1.63 -34.26
N LEU A 691 -28.55 2.13 -33.59
CA LEU A 691 -28.42 3.03 -32.44
C LEU A 691 -27.79 2.23 -31.29
N SER A 692 -26.51 1.89 -31.40
CA SER A 692 -25.71 1.47 -30.24
C SER A 692 -24.97 2.70 -29.71
N SER A 693 -25.71 3.72 -29.34
CA SER A 693 -25.28 4.61 -28.27
C SER A 693 -25.53 3.84 -26.97
N ASP A 694 -24.48 3.29 -26.37
CA ASP A 694 -24.57 2.75 -25.01
C ASP A 694 -25.29 3.78 -24.13
N PRO A 695 -26.36 3.44 -23.38
CA PRO A 695 -27.07 4.38 -22.50
C PRO A 695 -26.17 5.07 -21.47
N ASN A 696 -24.98 4.52 -21.24
CA ASN A 696 -23.98 4.99 -20.30
C ASN A 696 -22.90 5.89 -20.92
N MET A 697 -22.81 6.04 -22.24
CA MET A 697 -21.87 6.99 -22.85
C MET A 697 -22.43 8.41 -22.74
N LEU A 698 -21.70 9.28 -22.04
CA LEU A 698 -21.97 10.71 -22.05
C LEU A 698 -21.66 11.29 -23.43
N SER A 699 -22.51 12.20 -23.90
CA SER A 699 -22.14 13.05 -25.03
C SER A 699 -21.02 14.03 -24.61
N ASN A 700 -20.21 14.48 -25.55
CA ASN A 700 -19.12 15.43 -25.26
C ASN A 700 -19.64 16.72 -24.58
N GLU A 701 -20.85 17.15 -24.95
CA GLU A 701 -21.52 18.32 -24.36
C GLU A 701 -22.00 18.07 -22.93
N GLU A 702 -22.57 16.88 -22.65
CA GLU A 702 -22.99 16.49 -21.31
C GLU A 702 -21.79 16.33 -20.37
N ALA A 703 -20.69 15.74 -20.84
CA ALA A 703 -19.45 15.61 -20.09
C ALA A 703 -18.86 16.99 -19.75
N GLY A 704 -18.88 17.93 -20.71
CA GLY A 704 -18.47 19.32 -20.49
C GLY A 704 -19.35 20.04 -19.45
N HIS A 705 -20.67 19.86 -19.50
CA HIS A 705 -21.59 20.46 -18.53
C HIS A 705 -21.40 19.89 -17.11
N HIS A 706 -21.24 18.57 -16.98
CA HIS A 706 -20.96 17.94 -15.69
C HIS A 706 -19.60 18.35 -15.12
N PHE A 707 -18.58 18.50 -15.97
CA PHE A 707 -17.29 19.07 -15.58
C PHE A 707 -17.44 20.47 -15.00
N GLU A 708 -18.19 21.37 -15.64
CA GLU A 708 -18.40 22.73 -15.14
C GLU A 708 -19.21 22.77 -13.83
N GLN A 709 -20.21 21.91 -13.70
CA GLN A 709 -20.96 21.77 -12.46
C GLN A 709 -20.07 21.28 -11.31
N MET A 710 -19.28 20.24 -11.55
CA MET A 710 -18.37 19.69 -10.55
C MET A 710 -17.28 20.71 -10.17
N LEU A 711 -16.72 21.43 -11.14
CA LEU A 711 -15.76 22.50 -10.88
C LEU A 711 -16.36 23.63 -10.04
N LYS A 712 -17.61 24.04 -10.31
CA LYS A 712 -18.34 25.04 -9.49
C LYS A 712 -18.59 24.55 -8.06
N LEU A 713 -18.87 23.25 -7.87
CA LEU A 713 -19.02 22.67 -6.54
C LEU A 713 -17.69 22.63 -5.79
N SER A 714 -16.60 22.20 -6.46
CA SER A 714 -15.25 22.21 -5.91
C SER A 714 -14.78 23.60 -5.48
N GLN A 715 -15.12 24.65 -6.23
CA GLN A 715 -14.78 26.05 -5.91
C GLN A 715 -15.49 26.59 -4.66
N ARG A 716 -16.61 25.98 -4.24
CA ARG A 716 -17.34 26.39 -3.01
C ARG A 716 -16.71 25.84 -1.74
N SER A 717 -15.75 24.92 -1.87
CA SER A 717 -15.04 24.35 -0.72
C SER A 717 -14.28 25.44 0.04
N LYS A 718 -14.26 25.33 1.37
CA LYS A 718 -13.50 26.24 2.27
C LYS A 718 -12.11 25.71 2.60
N ASP A 719 -11.78 24.53 2.08
CA ASP A 719 -10.55 23.82 2.39
C ASP A 719 -9.40 24.34 1.53
N GLU A 720 -8.43 24.97 2.20
CA GLU A 720 -7.24 25.56 1.59
C GLU A 720 -6.38 24.48 0.88
N LEU A 721 -6.19 23.32 1.50
CA LEU A 721 -5.38 22.24 0.93
C LEU A 721 -6.02 21.64 -0.32
N PHE A 722 -7.33 21.44 -0.29
CA PHE A 722 -8.04 20.96 -1.47
C PHE A 722 -7.98 21.98 -2.61
N SER A 723 -8.16 23.27 -2.31
CA SER A 723 -8.04 24.34 -3.31
C SER A 723 -6.66 24.32 -3.97
N ILE A 724 -5.60 24.14 -3.19
CA ILE A 724 -4.22 23.99 -3.68
C ILE A 724 -4.08 22.74 -4.56
N ALA A 725 -4.58 21.58 -4.12
CA ALA A 725 -4.53 20.35 -4.90
C ALA A 725 -5.29 20.48 -6.24
N LEU A 726 -6.42 21.19 -6.23
CA LEU A 726 -7.20 21.49 -7.43
C LEU A 726 -6.43 22.40 -8.40
N TYR A 727 -5.70 23.40 -7.90
CA TYR A 727 -4.87 24.28 -8.74
C TYR A 727 -3.72 23.51 -9.39
N ASN A 728 -3.02 22.69 -8.61
CA ASN A 728 -1.96 21.81 -9.12
C ASN A 728 -2.51 20.90 -10.23
N TRP A 729 -3.67 20.29 -10.02
CA TRP A 729 -4.32 19.48 -11.04
C TRP A 729 -4.71 20.28 -12.29
N LEU A 730 -5.28 21.49 -12.14
CA LEU A 730 -5.62 22.36 -13.28
C LEU A 730 -4.39 22.74 -14.12
N ILE A 731 -3.25 22.97 -13.48
CA ILE A 731 -1.97 23.26 -14.15
C ILE A 731 -1.46 22.02 -14.89
N GLN A 732 -1.52 20.85 -14.26
CA GLN A 732 -1.11 19.58 -14.88
C GLN A 732 -2.00 19.18 -16.07
N ALA A 733 -3.30 19.46 -16.00
CA ALA A 733 -4.28 19.19 -17.06
C ALA A 733 -4.28 20.22 -18.20
N ASP A 734 -3.36 21.21 -18.16
CA ASP A 734 -3.23 22.32 -19.11
C ASP A 734 -4.51 23.18 -19.24
N LEU A 735 -5.18 23.41 -18.11
CA LEU A 735 -6.40 24.23 -18.00
C LEU A 735 -6.12 25.57 -17.31
N ALA A 736 -4.98 26.18 -17.64
CA ALA A 736 -4.54 27.47 -17.09
C ALA A 736 -5.59 28.58 -17.27
N ASP A 737 -6.29 28.62 -18.40
CA ASP A 737 -7.32 29.63 -18.67
C ASP A 737 -8.50 29.55 -17.73
N LYS A 738 -8.86 28.33 -17.27
CA LYS A 738 -9.90 28.13 -16.26
C LYS A 738 -9.37 28.48 -14.87
N LEU A 739 -8.11 28.15 -14.55
CA LEU A 739 -7.46 28.58 -13.30
C LEU A 739 -7.51 30.10 -13.12
N LEU A 740 -7.18 30.85 -14.19
CA LEU A 740 -7.19 32.32 -14.20
C LEU A 740 -8.60 32.94 -14.06
N GLN A 741 -9.67 32.16 -14.23
CA GLN A 741 -11.05 32.62 -13.97
C GLN A 741 -11.47 32.42 -12.51
N ILE A 742 -10.72 31.64 -11.73
CA ILE A 742 -11.04 31.35 -10.33
C ILE A 742 -10.61 32.53 -9.47
N ALA A 743 -11.58 33.30 -8.98
CA ALA A 743 -11.36 34.32 -7.97
C ALA A 743 -11.30 33.66 -6.58
N SER A 744 -10.13 33.18 -6.18
CA SER A 744 -9.90 32.61 -4.85
C SER A 744 -8.73 33.28 -4.14
N PRO A 745 -8.86 33.62 -2.84
CA PRO A 745 -7.79 34.26 -2.08
C PRO A 745 -6.57 33.35 -1.87
N PHE A 746 -6.71 32.04 -2.08
CA PHE A 746 -5.63 31.06 -1.88
C PHE A 746 -4.73 30.88 -3.10
N LEU A 747 -5.14 31.36 -4.28
CA LEU A 747 -4.41 31.13 -5.54
C LEU A 747 -3.09 31.91 -5.60
N GLU A 748 -3.10 33.18 -5.20
CA GLU A 748 -1.90 34.03 -5.21
C GLU A 748 -0.79 33.53 -4.27
N PRO A 749 -1.06 33.25 -2.97
CA PRO A 749 -0.03 32.71 -2.08
C PRO A 749 0.57 31.39 -2.57
N HIS A 750 -0.25 30.54 -3.17
CA HIS A 750 0.18 29.25 -3.70
C HIS A 750 1.10 29.41 -4.93
N LEU A 751 0.71 30.22 -5.92
CA LEU A 751 1.53 30.49 -7.11
C LEU A 751 2.88 31.15 -6.74
N VAL A 752 2.86 32.10 -5.79
CA VAL A 752 4.09 32.76 -5.30
C VAL A 752 5.03 31.75 -4.61
N ARG A 753 4.48 30.77 -3.88
CA ARG A 753 5.28 29.72 -3.26
C ARG A 753 5.84 28.74 -4.29
N MET A 754 5.03 28.27 -5.23
CA MET A 754 5.48 27.35 -6.28
C MET A 754 6.57 27.98 -7.16
N ALA A 755 6.46 29.29 -7.43
CA ALA A 755 7.51 30.05 -8.10
C ALA A 755 8.84 30.18 -7.33
N LYS A 756 8.88 29.82 -6.03
CA LYS A 756 10.12 29.80 -5.23
C LYS A 756 10.70 28.41 -5.05
N VAL A 757 9.84 27.39 -4.98
CA VAL A 757 10.21 26.03 -4.54
C VAL A 757 10.39 25.07 -5.72
N ASP A 758 9.61 25.22 -6.78
CA ASP A 758 9.56 24.26 -7.90
C ASP A 758 10.68 24.52 -8.94
N GLN A 759 11.15 23.46 -9.59
CA GLN A 759 12.15 23.52 -10.68
C GLN A 759 11.57 24.25 -11.91
N ASN A 760 10.27 24.13 -12.16
CA ASN A 760 9.56 24.78 -13.29
C ASN A 760 9.21 26.25 -13.00
N LYS A 761 10.15 27.00 -12.42
CA LYS A 761 9.97 28.38 -11.96
C LYS A 761 9.40 29.31 -13.04
N VAL A 762 9.83 29.14 -14.30
CA VAL A 762 9.36 29.93 -15.46
C VAL A 762 7.85 29.80 -15.64
N ARG A 763 7.31 28.57 -15.62
CA ARG A 763 5.89 28.30 -15.90
C ARG A 763 4.97 28.88 -14.82
N TYR A 764 5.37 28.82 -13.55
CA TYR A 764 4.59 29.41 -12.46
C TYR A 764 4.66 30.93 -12.43
N MET A 765 5.82 31.52 -12.73
CA MET A 765 5.93 32.97 -12.87
C MET A 765 5.14 33.48 -14.08
N ASP A 766 5.08 32.71 -15.17
CA ASP A 766 4.24 33.02 -16.33
C ASP A 766 2.75 33.05 -15.97
N LEU A 767 2.27 32.03 -15.25
CA LEU A 767 0.90 32.00 -14.71
C LEU A 767 0.61 33.17 -13.76
N LEU A 768 1.59 33.54 -12.93
CA LEU A 768 1.45 34.57 -11.91
C LEU A 768 1.25 35.97 -12.51
N TRP A 769 2.00 36.35 -13.55
CA TRP A 769 1.80 37.67 -14.18
C TRP A 769 0.47 37.73 -14.93
N ARG A 770 0.05 36.64 -15.60
CA ARG A 770 -1.27 36.55 -16.25
C ARG A 770 -2.42 36.68 -15.25
N TYR A 771 -2.26 36.11 -14.06
CA TYR A 771 -3.20 36.26 -12.95
C TYR A 771 -3.30 37.71 -12.49
N TYR A 772 -2.16 38.39 -12.29
CA TYR A 772 -2.15 39.79 -11.89
C TYR A 772 -2.74 40.72 -12.96
N GLU A 773 -2.51 40.45 -14.25
CA GLU A 773 -3.10 41.21 -15.35
C GLU A 773 -4.63 41.07 -15.36
N LYS A 774 -5.15 39.85 -15.23
CA LYS A 774 -6.61 39.61 -15.13
C LYS A 774 -7.25 40.27 -13.92
N ASN A 775 -6.56 40.29 -12.78
CA ASN A 775 -7.04 40.93 -11.56
C ASN A 775 -6.79 42.45 -11.53
N ARG A 776 -6.33 43.05 -12.64
CA ARG A 776 -6.01 44.48 -12.78
C ARG A 776 -4.92 44.99 -11.84
N SER A 777 -4.06 44.10 -11.34
CA SER A 777 -2.92 44.43 -10.49
C SER A 777 -1.66 44.63 -11.34
N PHE A 778 -1.65 45.65 -12.20
CA PHE A 778 -0.61 45.84 -13.23
C PHE A 778 0.80 46.09 -12.67
N SER A 779 0.94 46.73 -11.51
CA SER A 779 2.23 46.94 -10.84
C SER A 779 2.90 45.62 -10.45
N ASN A 780 2.15 44.70 -9.84
CA ASN A 780 2.66 43.37 -9.49
C ASN A 780 2.97 42.52 -10.73
N ALA A 781 2.15 42.62 -11.79
CA ALA A 781 2.43 41.96 -13.08
C ALA A 781 3.76 42.45 -13.67
N ALA A 782 3.98 43.79 -13.71
CA ALA A 782 5.21 44.38 -14.23
C ALA A 782 6.45 43.93 -13.44
N ARG A 783 6.36 43.84 -12.10
CA ARG A 783 7.45 43.34 -11.25
C ARG A 783 7.77 41.86 -11.48
N VAL A 784 6.76 41.02 -11.68
CA VAL A 784 6.97 39.59 -12.00
C VAL A 784 7.61 39.44 -13.38
N LEU A 785 7.14 40.21 -14.37
CA LEU A 785 7.69 40.22 -15.73
C LEU A 785 9.14 40.71 -15.76
N SER A 786 9.50 41.74 -14.98
CA SER A 786 10.90 42.16 -14.84
C SER A 786 11.76 41.05 -14.25
N LYS A 787 11.29 40.39 -13.18
CA LYS A 787 12.02 39.27 -12.57
C LYS A 787 12.17 38.08 -13.51
N LEU A 788 11.17 37.82 -14.36
CA LEU A 788 11.24 36.81 -15.42
C LEU A 788 12.32 37.16 -16.45
N ALA A 789 12.38 38.43 -16.87
CA ALA A 789 13.38 38.90 -17.82
C ALA A 789 14.81 38.90 -17.25
N ASP A 790 14.98 39.16 -15.95
CA ASP A 790 16.28 39.18 -15.26
C ASP A 790 16.79 37.78 -14.86
N MET A 791 15.94 36.74 -14.92
CA MET A 791 16.27 35.42 -14.39
C MET A 791 17.26 34.66 -15.27
N HIS A 792 18.40 34.23 -14.73
CA HIS A 792 19.32 33.35 -15.45
C HIS A 792 18.63 32.01 -15.80
N SER A 793 18.44 31.74 -17.09
CA SER A 793 17.79 30.51 -17.58
C SER A 793 18.07 30.30 -19.06
N THR A 794 18.32 29.06 -19.46
CA THR A 794 18.43 28.62 -20.86
C THR A 794 17.07 28.29 -21.48
N GLU A 795 15.98 28.28 -20.69
CA GLU A 795 14.62 28.01 -21.18
C GLU A 795 13.97 29.25 -21.81
N ILE A 796 14.43 30.45 -21.45
CA ILE A 796 13.88 31.72 -21.92
C ILE A 796 14.86 32.35 -22.91
N SER A 797 14.46 32.47 -24.17
CA SER A 797 15.28 33.15 -25.17
C SER A 797 15.32 34.67 -24.96
N LEU A 798 16.35 35.33 -25.47
CA LEU A 798 16.50 36.78 -25.42
C LEU A 798 15.31 37.51 -26.04
N GLN A 799 14.73 36.94 -27.11
CA GLN A 799 13.52 37.48 -27.72
C GLN A 799 12.31 37.40 -26.79
N GLN A 800 12.14 36.30 -26.04
CA GLN A 800 11.10 36.19 -25.01
C GLN A 800 11.35 37.13 -23.84
N ARG A 801 12.62 37.35 -23.43
CA ARG A 801 12.97 38.35 -22.41
C ARG A 801 12.58 39.76 -22.83
N LEU A 802 12.87 40.13 -24.09
CA LEU A 802 12.43 41.41 -24.66
C LEU A 802 10.90 41.52 -24.68
N GLU A 803 10.19 40.44 -25.00
CA GLU A 803 8.72 40.42 -24.94
C GLU A 803 8.20 40.61 -23.50
N TYR A 804 8.84 39.99 -22.51
CA TYR A 804 8.51 40.20 -21.10
C TYR A 804 8.77 41.64 -20.65
N ILE A 805 9.90 42.26 -21.01
CA ILE A 805 10.17 43.67 -20.69
C ILE A 805 9.17 44.57 -21.40
N ALA A 806 8.82 44.31 -22.67
CA ALA A 806 7.82 45.08 -23.41
C ALA A 806 6.45 45.01 -22.72
N ARG A 807 6.01 43.83 -22.29
CA ARG A 807 4.79 43.66 -21.50
C ARG A 807 4.88 44.29 -20.11
N ALA A 808 6.06 44.26 -19.48
CA ALA A 808 6.30 44.93 -18.20
C ALA A 808 6.14 46.45 -18.34
N ILE A 809 6.70 47.05 -19.39
CA ILE A 809 6.54 48.48 -19.72
C ILE A 809 5.06 48.81 -19.95
N LEU A 810 4.34 47.99 -20.73
CA LEU A 810 2.90 48.21 -20.97
C LEU A 810 2.09 48.12 -19.66
N SER A 811 2.41 47.15 -18.80
CA SER A 811 1.76 46.98 -17.49
C SER A 811 2.11 48.12 -16.53
N ALA A 812 3.36 48.58 -16.49
CA ALA A 812 3.80 49.71 -15.68
C ALA A 812 3.16 51.02 -16.15
N LYS A 813 3.09 51.28 -17.47
CA LYS A 813 2.36 52.42 -18.06
C LYS A 813 0.87 52.39 -17.73
N SER A 814 0.27 51.20 -17.71
CA SER A 814 -1.12 51.03 -17.32
C SER A 814 -1.33 51.28 -15.82
N SER A 815 -0.37 50.89 -14.97
CA SER A 815 -0.37 51.18 -13.53
C SER A 815 -0.29 52.68 -13.26
N THR A 816 0.67 53.38 -13.88
CA THR A 816 0.87 54.83 -13.69
C THR A 816 -0.32 55.67 -14.19
N ALA A 817 -1.05 55.19 -15.19
CA ALA A 817 -2.30 55.80 -15.65
C ALA A 817 -3.45 55.65 -14.64
N ILE A 818 -3.46 54.58 -13.83
CA ILE A 818 -4.49 54.29 -12.83
C ILE A 818 -4.14 54.90 -11.46
N SER A 819 -2.87 54.92 -11.10
CA SER A 819 -2.35 55.36 -9.80
C SER A 819 -0.97 56.03 -9.97
N SER A 820 -0.87 57.33 -9.70
CA SER A 820 0.36 58.11 -9.86
C SER A 820 1.30 57.97 -8.65
N ILE A 821 1.87 56.79 -8.44
CA ILE A 821 2.88 56.56 -7.39
C ILE A 821 4.27 56.85 -8.00
N ALA A 822 5.06 57.71 -7.36
CA ALA A 822 6.39 58.09 -7.85
C ALA A 822 7.31 56.88 -8.11
N ALA A 823 7.26 55.87 -7.23
CA ALA A 823 8.03 54.63 -7.37
C ALA A 823 7.66 53.80 -8.63
N ASP A 824 6.43 53.89 -9.13
CA ASP A 824 6.03 53.20 -10.37
C ASP A 824 6.59 53.93 -11.61
N GLY A 825 6.84 55.24 -11.52
CA GLY A 825 7.50 56.03 -12.55
C GLY A 825 9.00 55.76 -12.62
N GLU A 826 9.68 55.67 -11.47
CA GLU A 826 11.09 55.27 -11.39
C GLU A 826 11.31 53.86 -11.97
N PHE A 827 10.48 52.90 -11.55
CA PHE A 827 10.53 51.53 -12.08
C PHE A 827 10.23 51.46 -13.59
N LEU A 828 9.36 52.33 -14.11
CA LEU A 828 9.11 52.41 -15.55
C LEU A 828 10.36 52.88 -16.31
N HIS A 829 11.05 53.90 -15.80
CA HIS A 829 12.31 54.36 -16.40
C HIS A 829 13.37 53.28 -16.38
N GLU A 830 13.52 52.54 -15.27
CA GLU A 830 14.43 51.39 -15.19
C GLU A 830 14.12 50.32 -16.26
N LEU A 831 12.84 50.02 -16.51
CA LEU A 831 12.44 49.06 -17.54
C LEU A 831 12.72 49.57 -18.97
N GLU A 832 12.55 50.87 -19.22
CA GLU A 832 12.85 51.49 -20.51
C GLU A 832 14.36 51.46 -20.79
N GLU A 833 15.21 51.79 -19.81
CA GLU A 833 16.66 51.66 -19.92
C GLU A 833 17.08 50.20 -20.16
N LYS A 834 16.53 49.25 -19.41
CA LYS A 834 16.79 47.82 -19.61
C LYS A 834 16.39 47.34 -21.01
N MET A 835 15.29 47.84 -21.56
CA MET A 835 14.86 47.52 -22.93
C MET A 835 15.88 47.99 -23.96
N GLU A 836 16.49 49.17 -23.77
CA GLU A 836 17.54 49.67 -24.68
C GLU A 836 18.78 48.77 -24.64
N VAL A 837 19.25 48.40 -23.45
CA VAL A 837 20.40 47.50 -23.30
C VAL A 837 20.11 46.11 -23.89
N ALA A 838 18.92 45.56 -23.63
CA ALA A 838 18.51 44.26 -24.17
C ALA A 838 18.41 44.25 -25.71
N ARG A 839 18.01 45.37 -26.34
CA ARG A 839 18.02 45.51 -27.80
C ARG A 839 19.43 45.52 -28.37
N ILE A 840 20.36 46.17 -27.69
CA ILE A 840 21.78 46.16 -28.07
C ILE A 840 22.36 44.74 -27.92
N GLN A 841 22.01 44.04 -26.85
CA GLN A 841 22.37 42.64 -26.65
C GLN A 841 21.84 41.74 -27.79
N LEU A 842 20.59 41.94 -28.24
CA LEU A 842 20.03 41.23 -29.40
C LEU A 842 20.78 41.58 -30.68
N GLN A 843 21.12 42.87 -30.88
CA GLN A 843 21.91 43.30 -32.03
C GLN A 843 23.30 42.66 -32.06
N VAL A 844 23.96 42.53 -30.90
CA VAL A 844 25.24 41.80 -30.77
C VAL A 844 25.05 40.33 -31.14
N GLN A 845 24.04 39.66 -30.60
CA GLN A 845 23.73 38.26 -30.88
C GLN A 845 23.49 38.01 -32.38
N GLU A 846 22.65 38.83 -33.01
CA GLU A 846 22.37 38.75 -34.45
C GLU A 846 23.62 38.99 -35.30
N THR A 847 24.47 39.95 -34.92
CA THR A 847 25.70 40.28 -35.66
C THR A 847 26.72 39.15 -35.54
N LEU A 848 26.87 38.55 -34.35
CA LEU A 848 27.72 37.38 -34.14
C LEU A 848 27.26 36.17 -34.95
N GLN A 849 25.95 35.90 -34.98
CA GLN A 849 25.37 34.83 -35.79
C GLN A 849 25.61 35.04 -37.28
N ARG A 850 25.52 36.28 -37.78
CA ARG A 850 25.75 36.57 -39.21
C ARG A 850 27.22 36.49 -39.62
N GLN A 851 28.13 37.02 -38.82
CA GLN A 851 29.53 37.23 -39.22
C GLN A 851 30.48 36.10 -38.81
N TYR A 852 30.15 35.34 -37.75
CA TYR A 852 31.07 34.35 -37.16
C TYR A 852 30.42 32.98 -36.89
N SER A 853 29.36 32.63 -37.61
CA SER A 853 28.58 31.38 -37.45
C SER A 853 29.40 30.09 -37.39
N HIS A 854 30.57 30.05 -38.04
CA HIS A 854 31.43 28.87 -38.16
C HIS A 854 32.45 28.69 -37.01
N HIS A 855 32.59 29.66 -36.10
CA HIS A 855 33.57 29.60 -35.02
C HIS A 855 32.95 28.97 -33.75
N SER A 856 33.61 27.98 -33.14
CA SER A 856 33.05 27.25 -31.98
C SER A 856 32.76 28.15 -30.78
N SER A 857 33.63 29.13 -30.50
CA SER A 857 33.46 30.08 -29.40
C SER A 857 32.23 31.00 -29.53
N VAL A 858 31.62 31.08 -30.73
CA VAL A 858 30.46 31.94 -30.99
C VAL A 858 29.18 31.28 -30.52
N GLN A 859 29.08 29.96 -30.57
CA GLN A 859 27.93 29.24 -30.02
C GLN A 859 27.85 29.39 -28.51
N ASP A 860 28.99 29.29 -27.82
CA ASP A 860 29.07 29.54 -26.37
C ASP A 860 28.70 30.99 -26.04
N ALA A 861 29.21 31.97 -26.80
CA ALA A 861 28.87 33.38 -26.62
C ALA A 861 27.37 33.66 -26.87
N ILE A 862 26.76 33.07 -27.90
CA ILE A 862 25.32 33.20 -28.17
C ILE A 862 24.50 32.60 -27.02
N SER A 863 24.91 31.45 -26.48
CA SER A 863 24.21 30.82 -25.35
C SER A 863 24.27 31.69 -24.09
N GLN A 864 25.40 32.34 -23.82
CA GLN A 864 25.55 33.28 -22.71
C GLN A 864 24.68 34.52 -22.90
N LEU A 865 24.65 35.09 -24.11
CA LEU A 865 23.78 36.22 -24.47
C LEU A 865 22.29 35.87 -24.42
N ASP A 866 21.90 34.59 -24.53
CA ASP A 866 20.51 34.17 -24.39
C ASP A 866 20.11 33.92 -22.92
N SER A 867 21.10 33.52 -22.10
CA SER A 867 20.89 33.05 -20.73
C SER A 867 20.52 34.13 -19.72
N GLU A 868 20.97 35.37 -19.89
CA GLU A 868 20.72 36.49 -18.97
C GLU A 868 20.84 37.85 -19.65
N LEU A 869 20.22 38.89 -19.08
CA LEU A 869 20.43 40.27 -19.52
C LEU A 869 21.78 40.76 -19.00
N MET A 870 22.61 41.23 -19.92
CA MET A 870 23.98 41.63 -19.64
C MET A 870 24.09 43.14 -19.39
N ASP A 871 25.01 43.50 -18.50
CA ASP A 871 25.36 44.90 -18.29
C ASP A 871 26.18 45.44 -19.48
N ILE A 872 26.05 46.74 -19.74
CA ILE A 872 26.73 47.48 -20.83
C ILE A 872 28.24 47.22 -20.85
N THR A 873 28.89 47.17 -19.68
CA THR A 873 30.33 46.92 -19.56
C THR A 873 30.73 45.51 -20.01
N LYS A 874 29.93 44.49 -19.65
CA LYS A 874 30.15 43.10 -20.09
C LYS A 874 29.91 42.97 -21.59
N LEU A 875 28.82 43.57 -22.10
CA LEU A 875 28.53 43.61 -23.55
C LEU A 875 29.69 44.21 -24.34
N TYR A 876 30.32 45.27 -23.82
CA TYR A 876 31.49 45.88 -24.46
C TYR A 876 32.72 44.98 -24.40
N GLY A 877 33.15 44.58 -23.19
CA GLY A 877 34.44 43.95 -22.96
C GLY A 877 34.51 42.46 -23.33
N GLU A 878 33.43 41.71 -23.12
CA GLU A 878 33.42 40.25 -23.30
C GLU A 878 32.89 39.85 -24.69
N PHE A 879 32.10 40.71 -25.35
CA PHE A 879 31.47 40.42 -26.63
C PHE A 879 31.88 41.40 -27.74
N ALA A 880 31.61 42.70 -27.59
CA ALA A 880 31.83 43.63 -28.69
C ALA A 880 33.32 43.84 -29.04
N ASP A 881 34.22 43.88 -28.04
CA ASP A 881 35.66 44.05 -28.23
C ASP A 881 36.38 42.83 -28.81
N PRO A 882 36.23 41.61 -28.26
CA PRO A 882 36.92 40.42 -28.77
C PRO A 882 36.54 40.09 -30.22
N PHE A 883 35.28 40.32 -30.59
CA PHE A 883 34.76 40.07 -31.93
C PHE A 883 34.85 41.29 -32.87
N LYS A 884 35.48 42.40 -32.43
CA LYS A 884 35.69 43.62 -33.23
C LYS A 884 34.40 44.18 -33.87
N LEU A 885 33.31 44.19 -33.11
CA LEU A 885 31.99 44.63 -33.58
C LEU A 885 31.84 46.16 -33.46
N ALA A 886 32.48 46.93 -34.35
CA ALA A 886 32.53 48.39 -34.25
C ALA A 886 31.15 49.08 -34.20
N GLU A 887 30.15 48.58 -34.93
CA GLU A 887 28.77 49.09 -34.88
C GLU A 887 28.10 48.87 -33.52
N CYS A 888 28.29 47.67 -32.95
CA CYS A 888 27.75 47.34 -31.65
C CYS A 888 28.47 48.15 -30.55
N LYS A 889 29.79 48.33 -30.65
CA LYS A 889 30.55 49.22 -29.75
C LYS A 889 30.01 50.64 -29.78
N LEU A 890 29.73 51.19 -30.97
CA LEU A 890 29.15 52.52 -31.15
C LEU A 890 27.75 52.63 -30.50
N ALA A 891 26.90 51.60 -30.67
CA ALA A 891 25.59 51.54 -30.03
C ALA A 891 25.68 51.47 -28.50
N ILE A 892 26.62 50.67 -27.96
CA ILE A 892 26.87 50.52 -26.53
C ILE A 892 27.34 51.85 -25.91
N ILE A 893 28.31 52.54 -26.51
CA ILE A 893 28.80 53.82 -25.96
C ILE A 893 27.76 54.95 -26.07
N HIS A 894 26.92 54.92 -27.11
CA HIS A 894 25.80 55.84 -27.25
C HIS A 894 24.78 55.63 -26.13
N CYS A 895 24.39 54.38 -25.87
CA CYS A 895 23.48 54.02 -24.77
C CYS A 895 24.06 54.37 -23.40
N ALA A 896 25.37 54.17 -23.19
CA ALA A 896 26.06 54.52 -21.96
C ALA A 896 26.27 56.04 -21.77
N GLY A 897 26.06 56.85 -22.81
CA GLY A 897 26.40 58.28 -22.80
C GLY A 897 27.90 58.57 -22.69
N TYR A 898 28.77 57.58 -22.94
CA TYR A 898 30.22 57.70 -22.82
C TYR A 898 30.82 58.29 -24.10
N SER A 899 31.30 59.54 -24.04
CA SER A 899 31.85 60.24 -25.20
C SER A 899 33.37 60.46 -25.09
N ASP A 900 34.14 59.60 -25.75
CA ASP A 900 35.55 59.85 -26.09
C ASP A 900 35.65 60.12 -27.60
N PRO A 901 35.95 61.36 -28.03
CA PRO A 901 36.03 61.72 -29.44
C PRO A 901 37.01 60.85 -30.25
N ILE A 902 38.12 60.41 -29.64
CA ILE A 902 39.12 59.58 -30.33
C ILE A 902 38.53 58.20 -30.59
N LEU A 903 37.97 57.57 -29.54
CA LEU A 903 37.32 56.27 -29.66
C LEU A 903 36.18 56.30 -30.69
N VAL A 904 35.32 57.33 -30.65
CA VAL A 904 34.22 57.47 -31.61
C VAL A 904 34.76 57.60 -33.04
N GLN A 905 35.79 58.41 -33.27
CA GLN A 905 36.43 58.52 -34.59
C GLN A 905 37.04 57.19 -35.04
N THR A 906 37.75 56.48 -34.16
CA THR A 906 38.31 55.15 -34.50
C THR A 906 37.22 54.14 -34.85
N LEU A 907 36.08 54.15 -34.14
CA LEU A 907 34.97 53.25 -34.45
C LEU A 907 34.33 53.57 -35.80
N TRP A 908 34.13 54.85 -36.12
CA TRP A 908 33.64 55.26 -37.45
C TRP A 908 34.63 54.90 -38.56
N GLN A 909 35.93 55.04 -38.31
CA GLN A 909 36.97 54.59 -39.23
C GLN A 909 36.88 53.08 -39.47
N ASP A 910 36.83 52.28 -38.40
CA ASP A 910 36.73 50.82 -38.46
C ASP A 910 35.48 50.36 -39.23
N ILE A 911 34.32 51.02 -39.00
CA ILE A 911 33.06 50.72 -39.71
C ILE A 911 33.22 50.97 -41.22
N ILE A 912 33.75 52.14 -41.59
CA ILE A 912 33.89 52.52 -42.99
C ILE A 912 34.93 51.63 -43.69
N GLU A 913 36.07 51.37 -43.06
CA GLU A 913 37.11 50.49 -43.61
C GLU A 913 36.62 49.05 -43.76
N LYS A 914 35.86 48.52 -42.79
CA LYS A 914 35.27 47.18 -42.87
C LYS A 914 34.32 47.05 -44.05
N GLU A 915 33.38 47.98 -44.22
CA GLU A 915 32.44 47.99 -45.35
C GLU A 915 33.16 48.15 -46.70
N LEU A 916 34.21 48.96 -46.74
CA LEU A 916 35.04 49.11 -47.93
C LEU A 916 35.79 47.82 -48.29
N ASN A 917 36.24 47.05 -47.29
CA ASN A 917 36.93 45.77 -47.46
C ASN A 917 35.97 44.63 -47.86
N GLU A 918 34.79 44.54 -47.25
CA GLU A 918 33.77 43.53 -47.59
C GLU A 918 33.21 43.74 -49.00
N SER A 919 33.11 45.00 -49.45
CA SER A 919 32.59 45.35 -50.77
C SER A 919 33.62 45.28 -51.92
N VAL A 920 34.87 44.89 -51.67
CA VAL A 920 35.96 44.89 -52.70
C VAL A 920 35.59 44.08 -53.97
N THR A 921 34.78 43.04 -53.83
CA THR A 921 34.36 42.16 -54.93
C THR A 921 33.25 42.76 -55.81
N LEU A 922 32.62 43.85 -55.39
CA LEU A 922 31.51 44.50 -56.07
C LEU A 922 31.98 45.54 -57.10
N SER A 923 31.10 45.91 -58.03
CA SER A 923 31.37 47.00 -58.98
C SER A 923 31.54 48.35 -58.25
N SER A 924 32.27 49.30 -58.83
CA SER A 924 32.49 50.61 -58.18
C SER A 924 31.19 51.33 -57.81
N SER A 925 30.16 51.23 -58.65
CA SER A 925 28.83 51.81 -58.39
C SER A 925 28.12 51.12 -57.21
N ASP A 926 28.19 49.79 -57.14
CA ASP A 926 27.54 49.03 -56.07
C ASP A 926 28.25 49.23 -54.73
N ARG A 927 29.59 49.37 -54.75
CA ARG A 927 30.39 49.71 -53.55
C ARG A 927 30.02 51.08 -52.98
N MET A 928 29.89 52.07 -53.86
CA MET A 928 29.41 53.39 -53.47
C MET A 928 28.02 53.29 -52.84
N HIS A 929 27.09 52.60 -53.50
CA HIS A 929 25.73 52.47 -53.00
C HIS A 929 25.66 51.73 -51.64
N ALA A 930 26.38 50.62 -51.49
CA ALA A 930 26.43 49.86 -50.24
C ALA A 930 26.97 50.69 -49.06
N LEU A 931 28.09 51.42 -49.28
CA LEU A 931 28.64 52.30 -48.26
C LEU A 931 27.68 53.45 -47.92
N SER A 932 27.03 54.04 -48.93
CA SER A 932 26.04 55.09 -48.72
C SER A 932 24.87 54.60 -47.87
N LEU A 933 24.29 53.44 -48.21
CA LEU A 933 23.21 52.84 -47.43
C LEU A 933 23.61 52.61 -45.98
N LYS A 934 24.83 52.12 -45.73
CA LYS A 934 25.31 51.87 -44.38
C LYS A 934 25.48 53.15 -43.57
N ILE A 935 26.10 54.17 -44.16
CA ILE A 935 26.34 55.46 -43.51
C ILE A 935 25.02 56.22 -43.31
N VAL A 936 24.07 56.12 -44.24
CA VAL A 936 22.73 56.70 -44.08
C VAL A 936 21.97 56.03 -42.93
N LEU A 937 22.04 54.70 -42.82
CA LEU A 937 21.39 53.95 -41.74
C LEU A 937 21.91 54.38 -40.37
N LEU A 938 23.23 54.39 -40.18
CA LEU A 938 23.84 54.78 -38.89
C LEU A 938 23.74 56.29 -38.65
N GLY A 939 23.90 57.10 -39.70
CA GLY A 939 23.79 58.55 -39.63
C GLY A 939 22.41 59.00 -39.17
N LYS A 940 21.33 58.38 -39.65
CA LYS A 940 19.97 58.72 -39.19
C LYS A 940 19.76 58.44 -37.69
N ILE A 941 20.48 57.48 -37.12
CA ILE A 941 20.41 57.16 -35.69
C ILE A 941 21.22 58.18 -34.87
N TYR A 942 22.45 58.49 -35.29
CA TYR A 942 23.39 59.26 -34.47
C TYR A 942 23.48 60.77 -34.82
N ALA A 943 22.96 61.23 -35.95
CA ALA A 943 23.06 62.64 -36.38
C ALA A 943 22.38 63.62 -35.41
N GLY A 944 21.39 63.17 -34.64
CA GLY A 944 20.77 63.98 -33.57
C GLY A 944 21.69 64.22 -32.37
N THR A 945 22.76 63.44 -32.22
CA THR A 945 23.72 63.50 -31.12
C THR A 945 25.14 63.78 -31.64
N PRO A 946 25.60 65.04 -31.69
CA PRO A 946 26.85 65.42 -32.35
C PRO A 946 28.11 64.80 -31.72
N ARG A 947 28.03 64.35 -30.45
CA ARG A 947 29.13 63.66 -29.75
C ARG A 947 29.44 62.26 -30.31
N PHE A 948 28.47 61.60 -30.94
CA PHE A 948 28.58 60.25 -31.51
C PHE A 948 28.61 60.25 -33.04
N PHE A 949 28.40 61.41 -33.67
CA PHE A 949 28.47 61.60 -35.11
C PHE A 949 29.47 62.73 -35.45
N PRO A 950 30.78 62.40 -35.53
CA PRO A 950 31.83 63.39 -35.79
C PRO A 950 31.81 63.80 -37.28
N LEU A 951 30.88 64.68 -37.64
CA LEU A 951 30.62 65.09 -39.03
C LEU A 951 31.88 65.53 -39.77
N ASP A 952 32.71 66.39 -39.16
CA ASP A 952 33.95 66.90 -39.74
C ASP A 952 34.92 65.78 -40.13
N PHE A 953 35.08 64.79 -39.24
CA PHE A 953 35.93 63.61 -39.48
C PHE A 953 35.34 62.69 -40.55
N ILE A 954 34.04 62.37 -40.48
CA ILE A 954 33.41 61.45 -41.42
C ILE A 954 33.45 62.03 -42.84
N VAL A 955 33.13 63.33 -43.01
CA VAL A 955 33.20 63.99 -44.32
C VAL A 955 34.63 63.99 -44.86
N GLN A 956 35.62 64.38 -44.04
CA GLN A 956 37.02 64.35 -44.45
C GLN A 956 37.47 62.95 -44.86
N PHE A 957 37.18 61.93 -44.04
CA PHE A 957 37.59 60.56 -44.28
C PHE A 957 36.93 59.98 -45.54
N LEU A 958 35.62 60.19 -45.74
CA LEU A 958 34.93 59.71 -46.93
C LEU A 958 35.46 60.38 -48.20
N GLU A 959 35.76 61.68 -48.17
CA GLU A 959 36.33 62.38 -49.33
C GLU A 959 37.76 61.89 -49.64
N GLN A 960 38.54 61.53 -48.63
CA GLN A 960 39.84 60.88 -48.82
C GLN A 960 39.68 59.51 -49.50
N GLN A 961 38.66 58.72 -49.13
CA GLN A 961 38.35 57.43 -49.76
C GLN A 961 37.83 57.60 -51.20
N VAL A 962 36.96 58.58 -51.47
CA VAL A 962 36.48 58.93 -52.82
C VAL A 962 37.66 59.29 -53.74
N CYS A 963 38.63 60.06 -53.22
CA CYS A 963 39.85 60.39 -53.94
C CYS A 963 40.70 59.17 -54.26
N THR A 964 40.84 58.25 -53.31
CA THR A 964 41.65 57.02 -53.44
C THR A 964 41.03 56.03 -54.42
N LEU A 965 39.71 55.88 -54.40
CA LEU A 965 38.96 54.92 -55.22
C LEU A 965 38.47 55.49 -56.56
N ASN A 966 38.70 56.79 -56.83
CA ASN A 966 38.22 57.53 -58.00
C ASN A 966 36.68 57.46 -58.18
N TRP A 967 35.95 57.69 -57.10
CA TRP A 967 34.48 57.72 -57.10
C TRP A 967 33.91 59.09 -57.50
N ASP A 968 32.59 59.14 -57.73
CA ASP A 968 31.89 60.39 -58.09
C ASP A 968 31.95 61.42 -56.96
N VAL A 969 32.15 62.68 -57.35
CA VAL A 969 32.35 63.82 -56.45
C VAL A 969 31.06 64.18 -55.69
N GLY A 970 29.89 63.83 -56.23
CA GLY A 970 28.60 64.09 -55.59
C GLY A 970 28.21 63.10 -54.49
N PHE A 971 28.99 62.03 -54.30
CA PHE A 971 28.67 60.90 -53.43
C PHE A 971 28.50 61.26 -51.95
N VAL A 972 29.52 61.90 -51.35
CA VAL A 972 29.54 62.21 -49.91
C VAL A 972 28.43 63.21 -49.59
N ILE A 973 28.27 64.21 -50.47
CA ILE A 973 27.23 65.24 -50.36
C ILE A 973 25.83 64.63 -50.42
N GLN A 974 25.59 63.68 -51.33
CA GLN A 974 24.31 62.99 -51.41
C GLN A 974 24.04 62.18 -50.15
N THR A 975 25.02 61.40 -49.70
CA THR A 975 24.91 60.56 -48.50
C THR A 975 24.61 61.41 -47.25
N MET A 976 25.31 62.54 -47.06
CA MET A 976 25.07 63.45 -45.92
C MET A 976 23.71 64.14 -45.98
N ASN A 977 23.23 64.48 -47.18
CA ASN A 977 21.89 65.06 -47.36
C ASN A 977 20.79 64.00 -47.07
N GLU A 978 21.00 62.75 -47.47
CA GLU A 978 20.08 61.63 -47.18
C GLU A 978 20.01 61.27 -45.68
N ILE A 979 21.08 61.53 -44.91
CA ILE A 979 21.08 61.44 -43.44
C ILE A 979 20.21 62.54 -42.81
N GLY A 980 20.04 63.67 -43.49
CA GLY A 980 19.35 64.85 -42.96
C GLY A 980 20.30 65.91 -42.38
N VAL A 981 21.59 65.88 -42.73
CA VAL A 981 22.53 66.94 -42.33
C VAL A 981 22.17 68.24 -43.06
N PRO A 982 21.94 69.36 -42.35
CA PRO A 982 21.60 70.62 -43.00
C PRO A 982 22.69 71.09 -43.97
N LEU A 983 22.29 71.51 -45.17
CA LEU A 983 23.22 72.07 -46.18
C LEU A 983 24.12 73.19 -45.64
N PRO A 984 23.66 74.11 -44.77
CA PRO A 984 24.54 75.12 -44.18
C PRO A 984 25.66 74.53 -43.34
N ARG A 985 25.35 73.52 -42.53
CA ARG A 985 26.35 72.84 -41.69
C ARG A 985 27.36 72.08 -42.54
N LEU A 986 26.90 71.46 -43.63
CA LEU A 986 27.78 70.76 -44.56
C LEU A 986 28.73 71.74 -45.29
N LEU A 987 28.24 72.92 -45.69
CA LEU A 987 29.07 73.96 -46.29
C LEU A 987 30.14 74.48 -45.32
N GLU A 988 29.81 74.68 -44.05
CA GLU A 988 30.80 75.06 -43.02
C GLU A 988 31.93 74.04 -42.90
N VAL A 989 31.60 72.74 -42.93
CA VAL A 989 32.59 71.66 -42.86
C VAL A 989 33.48 71.66 -44.10
N TYR A 990 32.91 71.73 -45.30
CA TYR A 990 33.70 71.78 -46.54
C TYR A 990 34.56 73.06 -46.63
N ASP A 991 34.04 74.21 -46.18
CA ASP A 991 34.79 75.47 -46.12
C ASP A 991 35.97 75.37 -45.13
N HIS A 992 35.75 74.75 -43.97
CA HIS A 992 36.81 74.49 -42.99
C HIS A 992 37.87 73.53 -43.55
N LEU A 993 37.46 72.44 -44.20
CA LEU A 993 38.37 71.47 -44.85
C LEU A 993 39.17 72.10 -45.99
N PHE A 994 38.59 73.04 -46.73
CA PHE A 994 39.28 73.77 -47.77
C PHE A 994 40.32 74.74 -47.18
N LYS A 995 39.95 75.52 -46.16
CA LYS A 995 40.82 76.48 -45.48
C LYS A 995 41.96 75.82 -44.69
N SER A 996 41.79 74.60 -44.22
CA SER A 996 42.81 73.87 -43.45
C SER A 996 44.05 73.47 -44.28
N ARG A 997 43.95 73.49 -45.62
CA ARG A 997 45.06 73.23 -46.56
C ARG A 997 45.79 71.90 -46.29
N ASP A 998 45.02 70.84 -46.08
CA ASP A 998 45.57 69.50 -45.85
C ASP A 998 46.49 69.04 -47.02
N PRO A 999 47.76 68.67 -46.74
CA PRO A 999 48.69 68.21 -47.78
C PRO A 999 48.27 66.91 -48.48
N PHE A 1000 47.30 66.17 -47.95
CA PHE A 1000 46.77 64.94 -48.56
C PHE A 1000 46.33 65.13 -50.02
N TRP A 1001 45.57 66.19 -50.32
CA TRP A 1001 45.00 66.42 -51.66
C TRP A 1001 46.07 66.65 -52.73
N ASN A 1002 47.18 67.28 -52.33
CA ASN A 1002 48.35 67.49 -53.19
C ASN A 1002 49.11 66.17 -53.44
N ARG A 1003 49.24 65.31 -52.43
CA ARG A 1003 49.88 63.98 -52.56
C ARG A 1003 49.10 63.08 -53.52
N MET A 1004 47.77 63.16 -53.51
CA MET A 1004 46.88 62.40 -54.40
C MET A 1004 46.73 63.00 -55.81
N LYS A 1005 47.47 64.07 -56.14
CA LYS A 1005 47.41 64.79 -57.42
C LYS A 1005 46.02 65.35 -57.79
N LYS A 1006 45.15 65.59 -56.81
CA LYS A 1006 43.80 66.17 -56.99
C LYS A 1006 43.60 67.40 -56.08
N PRO A 1007 44.31 68.52 -56.32
CA PRO A 1007 44.22 69.71 -55.48
C PRO A 1007 42.86 70.44 -55.56
N LEU A 1008 42.09 70.20 -56.63
CA LEU A 1008 40.82 70.88 -56.91
C LEU A 1008 39.58 70.09 -56.42
N HIS A 1009 39.77 68.89 -55.88
CA HIS A 1009 38.67 67.98 -55.50
C HIS A 1009 37.65 68.60 -54.54
N LEU A 1010 38.12 69.26 -53.47
CA LEU A 1010 37.23 69.93 -52.52
C LEU A 1010 36.41 71.07 -53.15
N LEU A 1011 36.98 71.79 -54.13
CA LEU A 1011 36.28 72.84 -54.86
C LEU A 1011 35.23 72.25 -55.82
N ASP A 1012 35.50 71.10 -56.43
CA ASP A 1012 34.51 70.35 -57.20
C ASP A 1012 33.36 69.85 -56.31
N CYS A 1013 33.65 69.34 -55.10
CA CYS A 1013 32.63 68.97 -54.11
C CYS A 1013 31.77 70.18 -53.71
N ILE A 1014 32.39 71.29 -53.34
CA ILE A 1014 31.68 72.53 -52.97
C ILE A 1014 30.80 73.02 -54.14
N HIS A 1015 31.29 72.93 -55.37
CA HIS A 1015 30.49 73.26 -56.54
C HIS A 1015 29.25 72.36 -56.66
N VAL A 1016 29.37 71.04 -56.50
CA VAL A 1016 28.23 70.10 -56.54
C VAL A 1016 27.23 70.39 -55.41
N LEU A 1017 27.72 70.67 -54.19
CA LEU A 1017 26.89 71.04 -53.04
C LEU A 1017 26.04 72.29 -53.32
N LEU A 1018 26.68 73.35 -53.81
CA LEU A 1018 26.00 74.61 -54.09
C LEU A 1018 25.09 74.51 -55.32
N THR A 1019 25.43 73.68 -56.31
CA THR A 1019 24.54 73.43 -57.46
C THR A 1019 23.25 72.75 -57.02
N LYS A 1020 23.33 71.77 -56.12
CA LYS A 1020 22.16 71.12 -55.52
C LYS A 1020 21.28 72.11 -54.76
N TYR A 1021 21.88 73.07 -54.03
CA TYR A 1021 21.14 74.15 -53.37
C TYR A 1021 20.42 75.06 -54.39
N VAL A 1022 21.09 75.42 -55.49
CA VAL A 1022 20.52 76.26 -56.55
C VAL A 1022 19.36 75.56 -57.28
N GLU A 1023 19.48 74.26 -57.52
CA GLU A 1023 18.44 73.46 -58.18
C GLU A 1023 17.24 73.21 -57.27
N ASN A 1024 17.45 73.05 -55.96
CA ASN A 1024 16.38 72.83 -54.98
C ASN A 1024 16.52 73.73 -53.73
N PRO A 1025 16.17 75.04 -53.83
CA PRO A 1025 16.30 76.00 -52.72
C PRO A 1025 15.40 75.69 -51.51
N SER A 1026 14.40 74.84 -51.68
CA SER A 1026 13.49 74.35 -50.64
C SER A 1026 14.16 73.47 -49.59
N GLN A 1027 15.37 72.95 -49.85
CA GLN A 1027 16.15 72.15 -48.89
C GLN A 1027 16.69 72.98 -47.71
N VAL A 1028 16.71 74.30 -47.83
CA VAL A 1028 17.01 75.22 -46.73
C VAL A 1028 15.71 75.87 -46.25
N LEU A 1029 15.54 75.93 -44.92
CA LEU A 1029 14.42 76.58 -44.26
C LEU A 1029 14.21 78.01 -44.79
N ASN A 1030 12.97 78.38 -45.08
CA ASN A 1030 12.63 79.68 -45.68
C ASN A 1030 13.20 80.88 -44.88
N CYS A 1031 13.29 80.78 -43.55
CA CYS A 1031 13.83 81.82 -42.68
C CYS A 1031 15.35 81.99 -42.79
N GLU A 1032 16.09 80.93 -43.15
CA GLU A 1032 17.55 80.93 -43.22
C GLU A 1032 18.07 81.12 -44.65
N ARG A 1033 17.21 80.93 -45.66
CA ARG A 1033 17.58 80.97 -47.08
C ARG A 1033 18.33 82.23 -47.50
N ARG A 1034 17.85 83.42 -47.11
CA ARG A 1034 18.50 84.69 -47.47
C ARG A 1034 19.89 84.84 -46.86
N ARG A 1035 20.03 84.46 -45.58
CA ARG A 1035 21.32 84.49 -44.87
C ARG A 1035 22.29 83.48 -45.48
N PHE A 1036 21.81 82.29 -45.82
CA PHE A 1036 22.61 81.25 -46.43
C PHE A 1036 23.04 81.60 -47.86
N THR A 1037 22.15 82.15 -48.70
CA THR A 1037 22.53 82.63 -50.05
C THR A 1037 23.63 83.70 -49.99
N ASN A 1038 23.56 84.65 -49.05
CA ASN A 1038 24.64 85.62 -48.82
C ASN A 1038 25.97 84.93 -48.45
N LEU A 1039 25.93 83.99 -47.51
CA LEU A 1039 27.12 83.25 -47.09
C LEU A 1039 27.74 82.42 -48.23
N CYS A 1040 26.90 81.83 -49.10
CA CYS A 1040 27.35 81.14 -50.31
C CYS A 1040 28.01 82.11 -51.30
N LEU A 1041 27.44 83.29 -51.51
CA LEU A 1041 28.03 84.31 -52.40
C LEU A 1041 29.39 84.80 -51.87
N ASP A 1042 29.49 85.04 -50.57
CA ASP A 1042 30.74 85.43 -49.90
C ASP A 1042 31.81 84.32 -50.01
N ALA A 1043 31.43 83.06 -49.78
CA ALA A 1043 32.32 81.91 -49.91
C ALA A 1043 32.80 81.72 -51.36
N ILE A 1044 31.91 81.82 -52.35
CA ILE A 1044 32.25 81.73 -53.78
C ILE A 1044 33.23 82.83 -54.18
N CYS A 1045 33.06 84.06 -53.68
CA CYS A 1045 34.02 85.13 -53.92
C CYS A 1045 35.40 84.76 -53.37
N GLY A 1046 35.47 84.20 -52.17
CA GLY A 1046 36.71 83.68 -51.57
C GLY A 1046 37.37 82.59 -52.42
N TYR A 1047 36.60 81.59 -52.87
CA TYR A 1047 37.12 80.50 -53.70
C TYR A 1047 37.59 80.97 -55.08
N LEU A 1048 36.90 81.93 -55.70
CA LEU A 1048 37.29 82.50 -56.99
C LEU A 1048 38.61 83.29 -56.89
N VAL A 1049 38.86 84.00 -55.78
CA VAL A 1049 40.14 84.69 -55.54
C VAL A 1049 41.28 83.69 -55.39
N GLU A 1050 41.09 82.61 -54.65
CA GLU A 1050 42.13 81.58 -54.51
C GLU A 1050 42.38 80.83 -55.83
N LEU A 1051 41.34 80.48 -56.60
CA LEU A 1051 41.48 79.87 -57.93
C LEU A 1051 42.25 80.75 -58.92
N GLN A 1052 42.08 82.08 -58.85
CA GLN A 1052 42.83 83.04 -59.67
C GLN A 1052 44.31 83.16 -59.28
N SER A 1053 44.66 82.77 -58.05
CA SER A 1053 46.05 82.74 -57.57
C SER A 1053 46.81 81.46 -57.96
N MET A 1054 46.11 80.42 -58.44
CA MET A 1054 46.71 79.16 -58.88
C MET A 1054 47.25 79.24 -60.32
N SER A 1055 48.20 78.37 -60.67
CA SER A 1055 48.74 78.30 -62.03
C SER A 1055 47.65 77.90 -63.05
N SER A 1056 47.66 78.56 -64.21
CA SER A 1056 46.61 78.42 -65.23
C SER A 1056 46.65 77.04 -65.90
N SER A 1057 45.96 76.07 -65.30
CA SER A 1057 45.65 74.77 -65.91
C SER A 1057 44.25 74.78 -66.52
N ILE A 1058 44.01 73.94 -67.55
CA ILE A 1058 42.71 73.76 -68.19
C ILE A 1058 41.63 73.41 -67.15
N ALA A 1059 41.98 72.61 -66.14
CA ALA A 1059 41.07 72.25 -65.05
C ALA A 1059 40.70 73.45 -64.15
N VAL A 1060 41.66 74.33 -63.85
CA VAL A 1060 41.43 75.56 -63.05
C VAL A 1060 40.52 76.52 -63.81
N GLN A 1061 40.69 76.65 -65.14
CA GLN A 1061 39.82 77.48 -65.98
C GLN A 1061 38.39 76.95 -66.05
N ALA A 1062 38.21 75.63 -66.14
CA ALA A 1062 36.89 74.99 -66.14
C ALA A 1062 36.14 75.21 -64.82
N ILE A 1063 36.80 74.98 -63.68
CA ILE A 1063 36.21 75.18 -62.34
C ILE A 1063 35.91 76.67 -62.10
N THR A 1064 36.79 77.57 -62.54
CA THR A 1064 36.53 79.02 -62.47
C THR A 1064 35.29 79.42 -63.27
N GLY A 1065 35.08 78.82 -64.46
CA GLY A 1065 33.87 79.02 -65.26
C GLY A 1065 32.60 78.49 -64.58
N ASN A 1066 32.71 77.32 -63.95
CA ASN A 1066 31.63 76.69 -63.19
C ASN A 1066 31.19 77.53 -61.99
N PHE A 1067 32.13 78.04 -61.18
CA PHE A 1067 31.81 78.92 -60.05
C PHE A 1067 31.24 80.28 -60.48
N LYS A 1068 31.68 80.85 -61.61
CA LYS A 1068 31.05 82.06 -62.19
C LYS A 1068 29.61 81.82 -62.65
N SER A 1069 29.35 80.66 -63.27
CA SER A 1069 27.99 80.24 -63.64
C SER A 1069 27.10 80.04 -62.42
N LEU A 1070 27.64 79.41 -61.37
CA LEU A 1070 26.97 79.21 -60.09
C LEU A 1070 26.68 80.53 -59.38
N GLN A 1071 27.63 81.48 -59.35
CA GLN A 1071 27.45 82.83 -58.83
C GLN A 1071 26.29 83.54 -59.52
N ALA A 1072 26.25 83.51 -60.86
CA ALA A 1072 25.17 84.12 -61.63
C ALA A 1072 23.79 83.46 -61.39
N LYS A 1073 23.75 82.16 -61.06
CA LYS A 1073 22.51 81.45 -60.68
C LYS A 1073 22.08 81.77 -59.25
N LEU A 1074 23.02 81.91 -58.31
CA LEU A 1074 22.75 82.30 -56.91
C LEU A 1074 22.28 83.75 -56.79
N GLU A 1075 22.85 84.66 -57.59
CA GLU A 1075 22.40 86.06 -57.69
C GLU A 1075 20.96 86.19 -58.22
N ARG A 1076 20.46 85.19 -58.96
CA ARG A 1076 19.05 85.11 -59.42
C ARG A 1076 18.09 84.51 -58.38
N LEU A 1077 18.62 83.83 -57.37
CA LEU A 1077 17.87 83.24 -56.25
C LEU A 1077 17.82 84.15 -55.01
N HIS A 1078 18.73 85.13 -54.97
CA HIS A 1078 18.77 86.25 -54.03
C HIS A 1078 17.64 87.23 -54.32
#